data_AF-A0A1F7HC12-F1
#
_entry.id   AF-A0A1F7HC12-F1
#
_cell.length_a   1.000
_cell.length_b   1.000
_cell.length_c   1.000
_cell.angle_alpha   90.00
_cell.angle_beta   90.00
_cell.angle_gamma   90.00
#
_symmetry.space_group_name_H-M   'P 1'
#
loop_
_entity.id
_entity.type
_entity.pdbx_description
1 polymer ?
#
loop_
_entity_poly.entity_id
_entity_poly.type
_entity_poly.pdbx_seq_one_letter_code
_entity_poly.pdbx_strand_id
1 'polypeptide(L)'
;MESLQRTSARTIKLLKSLNITTLLDLLDHVPLRYEDYRTHLFIKELSSAPNEKKYTFSAKVKKFSMMTTMKRMTLQKVVFTDGDEITLTWFNQPYLRQVFKPEVSFSLSGMLRSDGQFMPEEYEESAPLNDLVHTGKIIPIYSQTRGLSSKTIRSKIFNVLRSYEDKINEILPEEIVQNNLLNDRKEAYLKIHFPHSHEDITFARRRLAFDELFSVQLASHFIREQWHTKIVRTSFNIKGHVKDLDQLIANQPFSLTKSQQRSLKEIYKDLEKPYPMNRILQGDVGSGKTIIAAGALYASYLNGNTSLLMAPTEILAKQHYKSLQNIFCKLDPKEQPKIILITSNTKSKEKAKNGQEIIVGTHALISKKNIYSNVGLVVIDEQHKFGVVQRAQLKEKGINPHLLAMTATPIPRTAALTLYGELDLSTLDEMPAGRIPIKTHVVPSQKRQDAYVWIGDKIKNEHIQAFIVCPLIEDSSAESLKNVKAASTEFERLTKDVFPNISLKLLHGRMKEKEKDEVMSGFAEGAFDILVTTPVVEVGIDIPKAAVIIIEAPERFGMAQLHQLRGRVGRSDIPSYCLLFPEKSSDRLNFFAQTQNGFKLAEFDLTHRGSGTVYGTAQHGYSELKIASLTDTELIHASQQAVKIFAEKFTIEKFPLLAKRLHRYKIDFIARD
;
A
#
# COMPACT_ATOMS: atom_id res chain seq x y z
N MET A 1 10.97 15.77 22.04
CA MET A 1 9.58 16.25 21.93
C MET A 1 9.16 17.08 23.13
N GLU A 2 9.54 16.69 24.36
CA GLU A 2 9.24 17.48 25.57
C GLU A 2 9.95 18.85 25.60
N SER A 3 11.03 19.00 24.81
CA SER A 3 11.71 20.28 24.56
C SER A 3 10.98 21.22 23.57
N LEU A 4 9.83 20.83 23.00
CA LEU A 4 9.08 21.68 22.08
C LEU A 4 8.48 22.87 22.84
N GLN A 5 9.03 24.06 22.61
CA GLN A 5 8.59 25.28 23.26
C GLN A 5 7.07 25.50 23.14
N ARG A 6 6.46 25.94 24.26
CA ARG A 6 5.05 26.33 24.36
C ARG A 6 4.07 25.24 23.88
N THR A 7 4.35 23.97 24.14
CA THR A 7 3.53 22.83 23.65
C THR A 7 2.85 22.12 24.81
N SER A 8 1.52 21.99 24.76
CA SER A 8 0.77 21.28 25.79
C SER A 8 0.97 19.76 25.70
N ALA A 9 0.88 19.06 26.84
CA ALA A 9 0.95 17.60 26.89
C ALA A 9 -0.09 16.92 25.96
N ARG A 10 -1.27 17.53 25.81
CA ARG A 10 -2.31 17.09 24.87
C ARG A 10 -1.83 17.15 23.41
N THR A 11 -1.16 18.23 23.01
CA THR A 11 -0.62 18.38 21.65
C THR A 11 0.48 17.36 21.38
N ILE A 12 1.36 17.11 22.36
CA ILE A 12 2.40 16.07 22.26
C ILE A 12 1.77 14.70 22.07
N LYS A 13 0.69 14.37 22.81
CA LYS A 13 -0.03 13.10 22.65
C LYS A 13 -0.64 12.96 21.26
N LEU A 14 -1.20 14.03 20.70
CA LEU A 14 -1.75 14.03 19.34
C LEU A 14 -0.66 13.86 18.27
N LEU A 15 0.48 14.53 18.41
CA LEU A 15 1.63 14.34 17.51
C LEU A 15 2.15 12.89 17.57
N LYS A 16 2.24 12.30 18.77
CA LYS A 16 2.61 10.88 18.92
C LYS A 16 1.60 9.94 18.24
N SER A 17 0.31 10.26 18.24
CA SER A 17 -0.70 9.46 17.51
C SER A 17 -0.56 9.53 15.99
N LEU A 18 0.18 10.52 15.47
CA LEU A 18 0.57 10.64 14.07
C LEU A 18 1.97 10.05 13.80
N ASN A 19 2.50 9.24 14.72
CA ASN A 19 3.87 8.71 14.67
C ASN A 19 4.97 9.80 14.63
N ILE A 20 4.67 11.02 15.11
CA ILE A 20 5.64 12.11 15.24
C ILE A 20 6.21 12.08 16.67
N THR A 21 7.39 11.46 16.82
CA THR A 21 7.99 11.20 18.14
C THR A 21 9.31 11.94 18.38
N THR A 22 9.89 12.51 17.34
CA THR A 22 11.13 13.30 17.39
C THR A 22 10.97 14.64 16.67
N LEU A 23 11.90 15.59 16.91
CA LEU A 23 11.90 16.88 16.20
C LEU A 23 12.09 16.69 14.70
N LEU A 24 12.94 15.73 14.31
CA LEU A 24 13.15 15.41 12.90
C LEU A 24 11.89 14.77 12.28
N ASP A 25 11.10 13.98 13.02
CA ASP A 25 9.82 13.47 12.50
C ASP A 25 8.82 14.60 12.24
N LEU A 26 8.89 15.69 13.01
CA LEU A 26 8.05 16.87 12.80
C LEU A 26 8.47 17.64 11.55
N LEU A 27 9.77 17.67 11.22
CA LEU A 27 10.29 18.25 9.98
C LEU A 27 10.07 17.33 8.76
N ASP A 28 10.12 16.01 8.95
CA ASP A 28 9.78 15.04 7.90
C ASP A 28 8.26 14.99 7.62
N HIS A 29 7.43 15.66 8.44
CA HIS A 29 5.99 15.79 8.23
C HIS A 29 5.68 16.92 7.23
N VAL A 30 5.87 16.61 5.95
CA VAL A 30 5.75 17.59 4.86
C VAL A 30 4.29 18.02 4.57
N PRO A 31 4.08 19.21 3.99
CA PRO A 31 2.74 19.70 3.66
C PRO A 31 2.07 18.91 2.53
N LEU A 32 0.74 18.73 2.62
CA LEU A 32 -0.09 18.13 1.57
C LEU A 32 -0.24 19.08 0.36
N ARG A 33 -0.47 20.36 0.65
CA ARG A 33 -0.65 21.42 -0.35
C ARG A 33 -0.17 22.76 0.19
N TYR A 34 -0.13 23.76 -0.68
CA TYR A 34 0.25 25.11 -0.35
C TYR A 34 -0.83 26.09 -0.79
N GLU A 35 -1.01 27.17 -0.04
CA GLU A 35 -1.90 28.26 -0.35
C GLU A 35 -1.07 29.53 -0.59
N ASP A 36 -1.30 30.24 -1.69
CA ASP A 36 -0.53 31.44 -2.01
C ASP A 36 -1.25 32.70 -1.48
N TYR A 37 -0.65 33.32 -0.47
CA TYR A 37 -1.12 34.57 0.14
C TYR A 37 -0.12 35.72 -0.04
N ARG A 38 0.81 35.62 -0.99
CA ARG A 38 1.85 36.65 -1.23
C ARG A 38 1.31 37.98 -1.75
N THR A 39 0.09 38.01 -2.29
CA THR A 39 -0.48 39.25 -2.82
C THR A 39 -0.99 40.12 -1.68
N HIS A 40 -0.23 41.17 -1.37
CA HIS A 40 -0.58 42.17 -0.36
C HIS A 40 -1.36 43.31 -1.01
N LEU A 41 -2.49 43.69 -0.40
CA LEU A 41 -3.33 44.80 -0.83
C LEU A 41 -3.69 45.69 0.37
N PHE A 42 -4.04 46.94 0.09
CA PHE A 42 -4.74 47.81 1.04
C PHE A 42 -6.24 47.50 1.04
N ILE A 43 -6.95 47.85 2.12
CA ILE A 43 -8.39 47.60 2.23
C ILE A 43 -9.17 48.21 1.06
N LYS A 44 -8.83 49.44 0.64
CA LYS A 44 -9.46 50.11 -0.52
C LYS A 44 -9.36 49.31 -1.82
N GLU A 45 -8.24 48.60 -2.02
CA GLU A 45 -7.91 47.89 -3.26
C GLU A 45 -8.70 46.58 -3.39
N LEU A 46 -9.15 46.01 -2.27
CA LEU A 46 -9.96 44.79 -2.24
C LEU A 46 -11.24 44.92 -3.07
N SER A 47 -11.85 46.11 -3.11
CA SER A 47 -13.07 46.37 -3.88
C SER A 47 -12.87 46.26 -5.40
N SER A 48 -11.65 46.54 -5.87
CA SER A 48 -11.26 46.49 -7.29
C SER A 48 -10.48 45.23 -7.68
N ALA A 49 -10.15 44.40 -6.70
CA ALA A 49 -9.36 43.19 -6.93
C ALA A 49 -10.21 42.09 -7.60
N PRO A 50 -9.60 41.23 -8.43
CA PRO A 50 -10.29 40.08 -8.99
C PRO A 50 -10.91 39.18 -7.91
N ASN A 51 -12.21 38.88 -8.06
CA ASN A 51 -12.90 37.91 -7.22
C ASN A 51 -12.31 36.50 -7.38
N GLU A 52 -12.61 35.64 -6.39
CA GLU A 52 -12.18 34.25 -6.30
C GLU A 52 -10.66 34.05 -6.18
N LYS A 53 -9.95 35.09 -5.74
CA LYS A 53 -8.51 35.04 -5.45
C LYS A 53 -8.22 35.28 -3.98
N LYS A 54 -7.00 34.88 -3.59
CA LYS A 54 -6.49 34.98 -2.23
C LYS A 54 -5.60 36.21 -2.08
N TYR A 55 -5.83 36.96 -1.02
CA TYR A 55 -5.14 38.21 -0.72
C TYR A 55 -4.79 38.31 0.76
N THR A 56 -3.80 39.15 1.06
CA THR A 56 -3.40 39.52 2.41
C THR A 56 -3.46 41.02 2.58
N PHE A 57 -3.88 41.48 3.76
CA PHE A 57 -3.77 42.89 4.16
C PHE A 57 -3.45 43.01 5.64
N SER A 58 -2.86 44.14 6.04
CA SER A 58 -2.50 44.44 7.43
C SER A 58 -3.36 45.59 7.93
N ALA A 59 -4.08 45.38 9.04
CA ALA A 59 -5.01 46.39 9.56
C ALA A 59 -5.15 46.33 11.09
N LYS A 60 -5.45 47.48 11.70
CA LYS A 60 -5.70 47.63 13.13
C LYS A 60 -7.13 47.28 13.51
N VAL A 61 -7.33 46.65 14.65
CA VAL A 61 -8.68 46.40 15.20
C VAL A 61 -9.26 47.72 15.70
N LYS A 62 -10.32 48.21 15.06
CA LYS A 62 -11.06 49.41 15.48
C LYS A 62 -12.16 49.07 16.49
N LYS A 63 -12.96 48.04 16.19
CA LYS A 63 -14.12 47.67 17.03
C LYS A 63 -14.41 46.19 16.97
N PHE A 64 -14.68 45.58 18.13
CA PHE A 64 -15.20 44.23 18.25
C PHE A 64 -16.66 44.26 18.73
N SER A 65 -17.54 43.52 18.08
CA SER A 65 -18.95 43.39 18.47
C SER A 65 -19.43 41.95 18.34
N MET A 66 -20.31 41.54 19.26
CA MET A 66 -20.93 40.22 19.31
C MET A 66 -22.42 40.37 19.07
N MET A 67 -22.96 39.59 18.14
CA MET A 67 -24.38 39.52 17.86
C MET A 67 -24.85 38.08 17.96
N THR A 68 -26.00 37.84 18.58
CA THR A 68 -26.64 36.52 18.58
C THR A 68 -27.75 36.52 17.54
N THR A 69 -27.69 35.59 16.59
CA THR A 69 -28.72 35.45 15.56
C THR A 69 -30.01 34.84 16.11
N MET A 70 -31.13 35.04 15.41
CA MET A 70 -32.44 34.43 15.73
C MET A 70 -32.38 32.90 15.87
N LYS A 71 -31.41 32.24 15.19
CA LYS A 71 -31.15 30.79 15.26
C LYS A 71 -30.15 30.39 16.35
N ARG A 72 -29.93 31.23 17.37
CA ARG A 72 -28.99 31.03 18.51
C ARG A 72 -27.50 30.85 18.13
N MET A 73 -27.09 31.21 16.92
CA MET A 73 -25.65 31.24 16.56
C MET A 73 -25.03 32.57 16.97
N THR A 74 -23.83 32.53 17.54
CA THR A 74 -23.05 33.74 17.88
C THR A 74 -22.22 34.19 16.68
N LEU A 75 -22.38 35.46 16.30
CA LEU A 75 -21.64 36.14 15.24
C LEU A 75 -20.68 37.15 15.85
N GLN A 76 -19.40 37.00 15.55
CA GLN A 76 -18.37 37.94 15.96
C GLN A 76 -18.02 38.83 14.79
N LYS A 77 -18.36 40.12 14.90
CA LYS A 77 -18.06 41.14 13.89
C LYS A 77 -16.91 42.00 14.38
N VAL A 78 -15.84 42.07 13.60
CA VAL A 78 -14.66 42.87 13.91
C VAL A 78 -14.43 43.84 12.77
N VAL A 79 -14.33 45.13 13.11
CA VAL A 79 -13.99 46.20 12.17
C VAL A 79 -12.49 46.41 12.22
N PHE A 80 -11.84 46.24 11.07
CA PHE A 80 -10.42 46.49 10.87
C PHE A 80 -10.22 47.77 10.06
N THR A 81 -9.12 48.47 10.32
CA THR A 81 -8.78 49.70 9.58
C THR A 81 -7.28 49.87 9.31
N ASP A 82 -6.95 50.29 8.10
CA ASP A 82 -5.62 50.74 7.66
C ASP A 82 -5.63 52.22 7.21
N GLY A 83 -6.77 52.90 7.45
CA GLY A 83 -7.16 54.16 6.81
C GLY A 83 -8.58 54.04 6.25
N ASP A 84 -8.87 52.91 5.59
CA ASP A 84 -10.21 52.48 5.18
C ASP A 84 -10.75 51.44 6.17
N GLU A 85 -12.05 51.13 6.12
CA GLU A 85 -12.67 50.18 7.04
C GLU A 85 -13.19 48.92 6.34
N ILE A 86 -12.93 47.76 6.94
CA ILE A 86 -13.53 46.50 6.55
C ILE A 86 -14.13 45.78 7.75
N THR A 87 -15.36 45.28 7.59
CA THR A 87 -16.02 44.48 8.62
C THR A 87 -15.91 43.01 8.28
N LEU A 88 -15.24 42.24 9.13
CA LEU A 88 -15.11 40.79 8.99
C LEU A 88 -15.96 40.06 10.02
N THR A 89 -16.50 38.90 9.63
CA THR A 89 -17.44 38.14 10.46
C THR A 89 -17.00 36.70 10.66
N TRP A 90 -16.99 36.24 11.92
CA TRP A 90 -16.72 34.86 12.29
C TRP A 90 -17.94 34.23 12.96
N PHE A 91 -18.26 32.99 12.56
CA PHE A 91 -19.37 32.23 13.10
C PHE A 91 -18.91 31.34 14.26
N ASN A 92 -19.56 31.46 15.41
CA ASN A 92 -19.38 30.58 16.57
C ASN A 92 -17.94 30.49 17.12
N GLN A 93 -17.19 31.60 17.08
CA GLN A 93 -15.81 31.68 17.58
C GLN A 93 -15.66 32.73 18.70
N PRO A 94 -16.26 32.49 19.89
CA PRO A 94 -16.26 33.48 20.98
C PRO A 94 -14.86 33.81 21.53
N TYR A 95 -13.88 32.90 21.35
CA TYR A 95 -12.50 33.10 21.80
C TYR A 95 -11.81 34.28 21.12
N LEU A 96 -12.25 34.68 19.92
CA LEU A 96 -11.69 35.80 19.17
C LEU A 96 -11.75 37.13 19.91
N ARG A 97 -12.67 37.27 20.87
CA ARG A 97 -12.74 38.45 21.75
C ARG A 97 -11.46 38.65 22.57
N GLN A 98 -10.77 37.57 22.95
CA GLN A 98 -9.51 37.64 23.69
C GLN A 98 -8.31 37.88 22.76
N VAL A 99 -8.46 37.55 21.47
CA VAL A 99 -7.42 37.65 20.45
C VAL A 99 -7.40 39.04 19.84
N PHE A 100 -8.51 39.51 19.28
CA PHE A 100 -8.62 40.80 18.61
C PHE A 100 -8.85 41.92 19.62
N LYS A 101 -7.75 42.39 20.21
CA LYS A 101 -7.76 43.55 21.09
C LYS A 101 -7.75 44.85 20.26
N PRO A 102 -8.52 45.88 20.66
CA PRO A 102 -8.47 47.19 20.00
C PRO A 102 -7.05 47.75 19.90
N GLU A 103 -6.79 48.54 18.86
CA GLU A 103 -5.49 49.18 18.55
C GLU A 103 -4.33 48.24 18.20
N VAL A 104 -4.54 46.92 18.26
CA VAL A 104 -3.54 45.95 17.80
C VAL A 104 -3.68 45.73 16.29
N SER A 105 -2.54 45.72 15.60
CA SER A 105 -2.47 45.45 14.15
C SER A 105 -2.41 43.94 13.89
N PHE A 106 -3.18 43.47 12.92
CA PHE A 106 -3.21 42.08 12.47
C PHE A 106 -2.95 42.00 10.99
N SER A 107 -2.22 40.96 10.58
CA SER A 107 -2.17 40.50 9.20
C SER A 107 -3.29 39.49 8.98
N LEU A 108 -4.07 39.69 7.92
CA LEU A 108 -5.27 38.91 7.59
C LEU A 108 -5.11 38.35 6.18
N SER A 109 -5.21 37.03 6.04
CA SER A 109 -5.14 36.33 4.75
C SER A 109 -6.44 35.58 4.50
N GLY A 110 -6.95 35.64 3.27
CA GLY A 110 -8.26 35.09 2.97
C GLY A 110 -8.62 35.20 1.49
N MET A 111 -9.81 34.73 1.17
CA MET A 111 -10.34 34.71 -0.20
C MET A 111 -11.37 35.83 -0.39
N LEU A 112 -11.23 36.59 -1.47
CA LEU A 112 -12.28 37.48 -1.94
C LEU A 112 -13.32 36.65 -2.70
N ARG A 113 -14.56 36.61 -2.20
CA ARG A 113 -15.62 35.80 -2.80
C ARG A 113 -16.26 36.51 -4.01
N SER A 114 -17.05 35.77 -4.78
CA SER A 114 -17.77 36.30 -5.94
C SER A 114 -18.78 37.40 -5.61
N ASP A 115 -19.27 37.45 -4.37
CA ASP A 115 -20.14 38.50 -3.84
C ASP A 115 -19.37 39.75 -3.35
N GLY A 116 -18.05 39.80 -3.56
CA GLY A 116 -17.17 40.89 -3.13
C GLY A 116 -16.86 40.89 -1.63
N GLN A 117 -17.32 39.89 -0.87
CA GLN A 117 -17.00 39.80 0.55
C GLN A 117 -15.64 39.10 0.75
N PHE A 118 -14.81 39.68 1.60
CA PHE A 118 -13.56 39.04 2.02
C PHE A 118 -13.82 38.02 3.12
N MET A 119 -13.49 36.75 2.85
CA MET A 119 -13.59 35.65 3.81
C MET A 119 -12.22 35.39 4.45
N PRO A 120 -12.02 35.75 5.73
CA PRO A 120 -10.74 35.51 6.40
C PRO A 120 -10.53 34.01 6.63
N GLU A 121 -9.41 33.47 6.14
CA GLU A 121 -9.01 32.07 6.36
C GLU A 121 -7.95 31.95 7.45
N GLU A 122 -6.97 32.85 7.45
CA GLU A 122 -5.84 32.88 8.37
C GLU A 122 -5.61 34.29 8.92
N TYR A 123 -5.07 34.37 10.13
CA TYR A 123 -4.76 35.65 10.78
C TYR A 123 -3.62 35.47 11.79
N GLU A 124 -2.82 36.52 11.96
CA GLU A 124 -1.81 36.63 13.02
C GLU A 124 -1.56 38.09 13.38
N GLU A 125 -1.01 38.34 14.57
CA GLU A 125 -0.60 39.69 14.95
C GLU A 125 0.46 40.19 13.96
N SER A 126 0.34 41.46 13.57
CA SER A 126 1.21 42.05 12.56
C SER A 126 2.65 42.07 13.06
N ALA A 127 3.55 41.53 12.24
CA ALA A 127 4.98 41.47 12.45
C ALA A 127 5.69 41.76 11.11
N PRO A 128 7.00 42.03 11.11
CA PRO A 128 7.77 42.06 9.86
C PRO A 128 7.53 40.78 9.07
N LEU A 129 7.52 40.87 7.72
CA LEU A 129 7.18 39.74 6.86
C LEU A 129 7.98 38.47 7.20
N ASN A 130 9.24 38.59 7.59
CA ASN A 130 10.06 37.43 7.97
C ASN A 130 9.55 36.67 9.20
N ASP A 131 8.94 37.36 10.16
CA ASP A 131 8.39 36.76 11.38
C ASP A 131 6.93 36.28 11.21
N LEU A 132 6.26 36.65 10.12
CA LEU A 132 4.94 36.13 9.76
C LEU A 132 5.03 34.64 9.39
N VAL A 133 4.19 33.83 10.03
CA VAL A 133 4.17 32.36 9.86
C VAL A 133 2.88 31.92 9.16
N HIS A 134 1.79 32.64 9.38
CA HIS A 134 0.44 32.23 9.01
C HIS A 134 -0.22 33.09 7.94
N THR A 135 0.43 34.17 7.49
CA THR A 135 -0.14 35.10 6.52
C THR A 135 0.92 35.63 5.56
N GLY A 136 0.50 36.20 4.43
CA GLY A 136 1.36 37.03 3.57
C GLY A 136 2.43 36.31 2.74
N LYS A 137 2.45 34.97 2.76
CA LYS A 137 3.46 34.11 2.11
C LYS A 137 2.80 32.96 1.35
N ILE A 138 3.60 32.08 0.76
CA ILE A 138 3.12 30.74 0.40
C ILE A 138 3.07 29.91 1.68
N ILE A 139 1.90 29.36 1.98
CA ILE A 139 1.59 28.80 3.27
C ILE A 139 1.36 27.29 3.17
N PRO A 140 2.09 26.47 3.96
CA PRO A 140 1.90 25.03 3.96
C PRO A 140 0.60 24.63 4.67
N ILE A 141 -0.12 23.68 4.09
CA ILE A 141 -1.29 23.01 4.65
C ILE A 141 -0.93 21.54 4.92
N TYR A 142 -0.91 21.17 6.20
CA TYR A 142 -0.62 19.82 6.70
C TYR A 142 -1.89 18.99 6.86
N SER A 143 -1.76 17.66 6.91
CA SER A 143 -2.86 16.78 7.27
C SER A 143 -3.36 17.11 8.67
N GLN A 144 -4.67 17.31 8.80
CA GLN A 144 -5.30 17.72 10.04
C GLN A 144 -5.94 16.52 10.73
N THR A 145 -5.77 16.44 12.05
CA THR A 145 -6.45 15.47 12.91
C THR A 145 -7.27 16.25 13.92
N ARG A 146 -8.38 15.68 14.41
CA ARG A 146 -9.23 16.35 15.39
C ARG A 146 -8.41 16.84 16.59
N GLY A 147 -8.32 18.16 16.75
CA GLY A 147 -7.55 18.81 17.83
C GLY A 147 -6.11 19.22 17.47
N LEU A 148 -5.64 18.95 16.25
CA LEU A 148 -4.36 19.39 15.72
C LEU A 148 -4.55 20.05 14.35
N SER A 149 -4.44 21.39 14.32
CA SER A 149 -4.61 22.19 13.10
C SER A 149 -3.30 22.37 12.33
N SER A 150 -3.38 22.63 11.02
CA SER A 150 -2.21 22.98 10.21
C SER A 150 -1.50 24.23 10.76
N LYS A 151 -2.28 25.19 11.30
CA LYS A 151 -1.75 26.38 11.98
C LYS A 151 -0.83 25.99 13.15
N THR A 152 -1.31 25.12 14.04
CA THR A 152 -0.51 24.62 15.17
C THR A 152 0.76 23.93 14.70
N ILE A 153 0.68 23.03 13.72
CA ILE A 153 1.84 22.31 13.18
C ILE A 153 2.86 23.29 12.61
N ARG A 154 2.41 24.25 11.80
CA ARG A 154 3.25 25.29 11.17
C ARG A 154 3.98 26.13 12.22
N SER A 155 3.30 26.59 13.27
CA SER A 155 3.97 27.35 14.35
C SER A 155 5.02 26.51 15.07
N LYS A 156 4.79 25.20 15.24
CA LYS A 156 5.77 24.31 15.89
C LYS A 156 6.99 24.09 15.00
N ILE A 157 6.79 23.84 13.72
CA ILE A 157 7.87 23.68 12.75
C ILE A 157 8.69 24.97 12.66
N PHE A 158 8.05 26.14 12.59
CA PHE A 158 8.74 27.45 12.57
C PHE A 158 9.70 27.61 13.75
N ASN A 159 9.21 27.35 14.97
CA ASN A 159 10.04 27.46 16.18
C ASN A 159 11.18 26.43 16.20
N VAL A 160 10.93 25.21 15.70
CA VAL A 160 11.96 24.16 15.62
C VAL A 160 13.05 24.56 14.64
N LEU A 161 12.69 25.02 13.43
CA LEU A 161 13.68 25.48 12.46
C LEU A 161 14.48 26.63 13.06
N ARG A 162 13.84 27.71 13.54
CA ARG A 162 14.55 28.87 14.13
C ARG A 162 15.51 28.50 15.29
N SER A 163 15.19 27.47 16.08
CA SER A 163 15.99 27.09 17.25
C SER A 163 17.04 26.01 16.98
N TYR A 164 16.89 25.24 15.89
CA TYR A 164 17.69 24.04 15.63
C TYR A 164 18.24 23.98 14.20
N GLU A 165 18.13 25.06 13.43
CA GLU A 165 18.63 25.20 12.07
C GLU A 165 20.11 24.80 11.94
N ASP A 166 20.96 25.26 12.86
CA ASP A 166 22.41 24.95 12.87
C ASP A 166 22.73 23.49 13.25
N LYS A 167 21.73 22.70 13.64
CA LYS A 167 21.88 21.27 13.92
C LYS A 167 21.43 20.39 12.75
N ILE A 168 20.95 21.00 11.66
CA ILE A 168 20.58 20.29 10.43
C ILE A 168 21.84 20.14 9.57
N ASN A 169 22.67 19.16 9.94
CA ASN A 169 23.91 18.87 9.21
C ASN A 169 23.66 17.96 8.01
N GLU A 170 24.57 18.01 7.03
CA GLU A 170 24.63 17.04 5.94
C GLU A 170 24.88 15.63 6.50
N ILE A 171 24.18 14.65 5.93
CA ILE A 171 24.25 13.23 6.32
C ILE A 171 24.93 12.38 5.24
N LEU A 172 25.02 12.88 4.01
CA LEU A 172 25.59 12.19 2.88
C LEU A 172 27.08 12.57 2.69
N PRO A 173 27.90 11.67 2.13
CA PRO A 173 29.23 12.02 1.65
C PRO A 173 29.19 13.12 0.59
N GLU A 174 30.18 14.00 0.58
CA GLU A 174 30.27 15.13 -0.37
C GLU A 174 30.25 14.66 -1.84
N GLU A 175 30.91 13.55 -2.16
CA GLU A 175 30.89 12.95 -3.50
C GLU A 175 29.46 12.61 -3.96
N ILE A 176 28.62 12.09 -3.07
CA ILE A 176 27.22 11.76 -3.40
C ILE A 176 26.40 13.02 -3.61
N VAL A 177 26.63 14.05 -2.79
CA VAL A 177 25.96 15.36 -2.92
C VAL A 177 26.28 16.01 -4.26
N GLN A 178 27.57 16.05 -4.63
CA GLN A 178 28.03 16.67 -5.88
C GLN A 178 27.57 15.89 -7.11
N ASN A 179 27.71 14.56 -7.13
CA ASN A 179 27.34 13.72 -8.27
C ASN A 179 25.84 13.77 -8.60
N ASN A 180 24.99 14.03 -7.60
CA ASN A 180 23.54 14.08 -7.76
C ASN A 180 23.00 15.53 -7.77
N LEU A 181 23.89 16.54 -7.76
CA LEU A 181 23.54 17.97 -7.73
C LEU A 181 22.53 18.31 -6.61
N LEU A 182 22.73 17.73 -5.43
CA LEU A 182 21.80 17.86 -4.32
C LEU A 182 21.93 19.23 -3.67
N ASN A 183 20.79 19.91 -3.48
CA ASN A 183 20.75 21.16 -2.73
C ASN A 183 21.13 20.98 -1.26
N ASP A 184 21.49 22.06 -0.60
CA ASP A 184 21.74 22.06 0.85
C ASP A 184 20.53 21.51 1.63
N ARG A 185 20.82 20.64 2.59
CA ARG A 185 19.81 19.91 3.35
C ARG A 185 19.03 20.83 4.29
N LYS A 186 19.70 21.81 4.89
CA LYS A 186 19.08 22.81 5.77
C LYS A 186 18.15 23.72 4.97
N GLU A 187 18.60 24.19 3.81
CA GLU A 187 17.75 24.95 2.88
C GLU A 187 16.53 24.16 2.43
N ALA A 188 16.65 22.87 2.15
CA ALA A 188 15.52 22.04 1.73
C ALA A 188 14.43 21.97 2.81
N TYR A 189 14.79 21.80 4.10
CA TYR A 189 13.80 21.85 5.19
C TYR A 189 13.18 23.24 5.38
N LEU A 190 13.94 24.32 5.19
CA LEU A 190 13.39 25.68 5.23
C LEU A 190 12.39 25.89 4.08
N LYS A 191 12.78 25.55 2.85
CA LYS A 191 11.99 25.75 1.63
C LYS A 191 10.75 24.86 1.55
N ILE A 192 10.78 23.62 2.06
CA ILE A 192 9.58 22.76 2.04
C ILE A 192 8.49 23.29 2.98
N HIS A 193 8.86 23.89 4.11
CA HIS A 193 7.89 24.38 5.11
C HIS A 193 7.56 25.86 4.94
N PHE A 194 8.51 26.68 4.48
CA PHE A 194 8.37 28.13 4.33
C PHE A 194 8.93 28.59 2.96
N PRO A 195 8.33 28.16 1.85
CA PRO A 195 8.79 28.52 0.51
C PRO A 195 8.53 30.00 0.18
N HIS A 196 9.41 30.60 -0.64
CA HIS A 196 9.19 31.92 -1.23
C HIS A 196 8.58 31.83 -2.64
N SER A 197 8.84 30.71 -3.33
CA SER A 197 8.37 30.39 -4.68
C SER A 197 7.86 28.95 -4.79
N HIS A 198 7.15 28.62 -5.87
CA HIS A 198 6.78 27.22 -6.14
C HIS A 198 7.98 26.36 -6.60
N GLU A 199 9.01 27.00 -7.14
CA GLU A 199 10.27 26.34 -7.48
C GLU A 199 10.99 25.84 -6.22
N ASP A 200 11.01 26.65 -5.15
CA ASP A 200 11.57 26.25 -3.84
C ASP A 200 10.96 24.93 -3.33
N ILE A 201 9.64 24.78 -3.48
CA ILE A 201 8.91 23.57 -3.07
C ILE A 201 9.41 22.36 -3.87
N THR A 202 9.58 22.54 -5.18
CA THR A 202 10.00 21.47 -6.08
C THR A 202 11.43 21.02 -5.77
N PHE A 203 12.36 21.96 -5.59
CA PHE A 203 13.74 21.68 -5.21
C PHE A 203 13.84 21.00 -3.85
N ALA A 204 13.16 21.55 -2.85
CA ALA A 204 13.16 21.01 -1.50
C ALA A 204 12.58 19.60 -1.45
N ARG A 205 11.45 19.37 -2.14
CA ARG A 205 10.82 18.05 -2.22
C ARG A 205 11.77 17.04 -2.89
N ARG A 206 12.43 17.41 -3.98
CA ARG A 206 13.40 16.52 -4.66
C ARG A 206 14.56 16.13 -3.75
N ARG A 207 15.17 17.09 -3.04
CA ARG A 207 16.27 16.82 -2.09
C ARG A 207 15.83 15.89 -0.96
N LEU A 208 14.71 16.19 -0.30
CA LEU A 208 14.23 15.40 0.83
C LEU A 208 13.71 14.02 0.41
N ALA A 209 13.13 13.90 -0.79
CA ALA A 209 12.77 12.63 -1.39
C ALA A 209 14.01 11.78 -1.69
N PHE A 210 15.10 12.37 -2.19
CA PHE A 210 16.36 11.67 -2.38
C PHE A 210 16.91 11.14 -1.05
N ASP A 211 16.97 11.99 -0.02
CA ASP A 211 17.43 11.61 1.33
C ASP A 211 16.61 10.42 1.89
N GLU A 212 15.29 10.40 1.65
CA GLU A 212 14.41 9.29 2.05
C GLU A 212 14.70 8.01 1.27
N LEU A 213 14.70 8.06 -0.07
CA LEU A 213 14.95 6.90 -0.93
C LEU A 213 16.33 6.30 -0.69
N PHE A 214 17.36 7.14 -0.60
CA PHE A 214 18.72 6.72 -0.28
C PHE A 214 18.79 6.03 1.07
N SER A 215 18.12 6.56 2.10
CA SER A 215 18.10 5.95 3.43
C SER A 215 17.42 4.58 3.43
N VAL A 216 16.27 4.45 2.74
CA VAL A 216 15.55 3.17 2.61
C VAL A 216 16.41 2.15 1.88
N GLN A 217 16.95 2.50 0.71
CA GLN A 217 17.75 1.60 -0.11
C GLN A 217 19.08 1.21 0.56
N LEU A 218 19.74 2.13 1.25
CA LEU A 218 20.97 1.84 1.99
C LEU A 218 20.69 0.94 3.21
N ALA A 219 19.56 1.13 3.90
CA ALA A 219 19.15 0.23 4.97
C ALA A 219 18.93 -1.19 4.42
N SER A 220 18.20 -1.33 3.32
CA SER A 220 18.00 -2.62 2.64
C SER A 220 19.32 -3.26 2.19
N HIS A 221 20.27 -2.47 1.67
CA HIS A 221 21.61 -2.95 1.31
C HIS A 221 22.35 -3.54 2.53
N PHE A 222 22.40 -2.83 3.66
CA PHE A 222 23.05 -3.36 4.86
C PHE A 222 22.35 -4.58 5.46
N ILE A 223 21.02 -4.67 5.32
CA ILE A 223 20.29 -5.87 5.70
C ILE A 223 20.79 -7.03 4.84
N ARG A 224 20.78 -6.87 3.52
CA ARG A 224 21.26 -7.89 2.58
C ARG A 224 22.70 -8.33 2.87
N GLU A 225 23.60 -7.39 3.16
CA GLU A 225 24.99 -7.70 3.52
C GLU A 225 25.10 -8.50 4.82
N GLN A 226 24.35 -8.14 5.86
CA GLN A 226 24.30 -8.91 7.11
C GLN A 226 23.79 -10.33 6.89
N TRP A 227 22.82 -10.49 6.00
CA TRP A 227 22.29 -11.80 5.60
C TRP A 227 23.36 -12.65 4.89
N HIS A 228 24.18 -12.04 4.03
CA HIS A 228 25.26 -12.76 3.35
C HIS A 228 26.44 -13.14 4.26
N THR A 229 26.72 -12.33 5.29
CA THR A 229 27.94 -12.47 6.11
C THR A 229 27.75 -13.30 7.38
N LYS A 230 26.56 -13.26 8.01
CA LYS A 230 26.33 -13.89 9.33
C LYS A 230 25.71 -15.28 9.27
N ILE A 231 25.20 -15.69 8.12
CA ILE A 231 24.34 -16.86 8.01
C ILE A 231 24.90 -17.81 6.95
N VAL A 232 25.73 -18.76 7.39
CA VAL A 232 26.25 -19.82 6.53
C VAL A 232 25.29 -21.00 6.54
N ARG A 233 24.87 -21.43 5.36
CA ARG A 233 24.09 -22.64 5.15
C ARG A 233 24.80 -23.55 4.16
N THR A 234 24.60 -24.86 4.29
CA THR A 234 24.91 -25.83 3.24
C THR A 234 24.14 -25.49 1.96
N SER A 235 24.90 -25.19 0.89
CA SER A 235 24.39 -24.98 -0.46
C SER A 235 23.66 -26.20 -0.98
N PHE A 236 22.59 -26.01 -1.74
CA PHE A 236 21.96 -27.11 -2.46
C PHE A 236 22.81 -27.51 -3.66
N ASN A 237 23.02 -28.81 -3.85
CA ASN A 237 23.69 -29.38 -5.02
C ASN A 237 22.73 -29.46 -6.22
N ILE A 238 22.40 -28.31 -6.82
CA ILE A 238 21.51 -28.28 -7.98
C ILE A 238 22.15 -28.97 -9.20
N LYS A 239 23.46 -28.75 -9.43
CA LYS A 239 24.19 -29.37 -10.56
C LYS A 239 24.12 -30.90 -10.58
N GLY A 240 24.12 -31.54 -9.41
CA GLY A 240 23.97 -32.98 -9.27
C GLY A 240 22.60 -33.51 -9.66
N HIS A 241 21.58 -32.66 -9.67
CA HIS A 241 20.17 -33.00 -9.81
C HIS A 241 19.49 -32.38 -11.05
N VAL A 242 20.27 -31.85 -11.99
CA VAL A 242 19.73 -31.17 -13.20
C VAL A 242 18.79 -32.09 -13.98
N LYS A 243 19.15 -33.37 -14.15
CA LYS A 243 18.33 -34.35 -14.88
C LYS A 243 16.96 -34.55 -14.20
N ASP A 244 16.95 -34.72 -12.88
CA ASP A 244 15.73 -34.93 -12.09
C ASP A 244 14.81 -33.69 -12.19
N LEU A 245 15.40 -32.50 -12.09
CA LEU A 245 14.68 -31.22 -12.18
C LEU A 245 14.12 -30.98 -13.59
N ASP A 246 14.88 -31.30 -14.63
CA ASP A 246 14.42 -31.19 -16.02
C ASP A 246 13.30 -32.21 -16.31
N GLN A 247 13.40 -33.43 -15.76
CA GLN A 247 12.37 -34.47 -15.89
C GLN A 247 11.04 -34.06 -15.26
N LEU A 248 11.07 -33.42 -14.08
CA LEU A 248 9.87 -32.86 -13.46
C LEU A 248 9.12 -31.91 -14.40
N ILE A 249 9.86 -31.06 -15.12
CA ILE A 249 9.29 -30.08 -16.05
C ILE A 249 8.84 -30.76 -17.35
N ALA A 250 9.63 -31.67 -17.90
CA ALA A 250 9.32 -32.39 -19.14
C ALA A 250 8.05 -33.25 -19.02
N ASN A 251 7.76 -33.79 -17.83
CA ASN A 251 6.57 -34.61 -17.59
C ASN A 251 5.27 -33.79 -17.46
N GLN A 252 5.33 -32.46 -17.58
CA GLN A 252 4.13 -31.62 -17.55
C GLN A 252 3.48 -31.49 -18.94
N PRO A 253 2.14 -31.36 -19.03
CA PRO A 253 1.40 -31.31 -20.29
C PRO A 253 1.49 -29.94 -20.97
N PHE A 254 2.39 -29.07 -20.49
CA PHE A 254 2.58 -27.71 -20.95
C PHE A 254 4.07 -27.38 -20.96
N SER A 255 4.47 -26.52 -21.88
CA SER A 255 5.81 -25.94 -21.89
C SER A 255 5.87 -24.73 -20.96
N LEU A 256 6.96 -24.58 -20.21
CA LEU A 256 7.21 -23.35 -19.45
C LEU A 256 7.41 -22.15 -20.38
N THR A 257 6.92 -20.99 -19.95
CA THR A 257 7.20 -19.70 -20.60
C THR A 257 8.67 -19.28 -20.39
N LYS A 258 9.17 -18.30 -21.14
CA LYS A 258 10.55 -17.80 -20.95
C LYS A 258 10.69 -17.15 -19.58
N SER A 259 9.66 -16.43 -19.13
CA SER A 259 9.62 -15.80 -17.81
C SER A 259 9.69 -16.83 -16.66
N GLN A 260 9.00 -17.97 -16.83
CA GLN A 260 9.00 -19.10 -15.89
C GLN A 260 10.38 -19.77 -15.85
N GLN A 261 10.97 -20.07 -17.01
CA GLN A 261 12.31 -20.65 -17.10
C GLN A 261 13.38 -19.73 -16.50
N ARG A 262 13.32 -18.42 -16.76
CA ARG A 262 14.20 -17.41 -16.16
C ARG A 262 14.08 -17.43 -14.63
N SER A 263 12.86 -17.36 -14.12
CA SER A 263 12.59 -17.32 -12.67
C SER A 263 13.06 -18.59 -11.96
N LEU A 264 12.87 -19.76 -12.58
CA LEU A 264 13.34 -21.04 -12.03
C LEU A 264 14.87 -21.09 -11.97
N LYS A 265 15.56 -20.64 -13.03
CA LYS A 265 17.04 -20.55 -13.06
C LYS A 265 17.58 -19.59 -12.01
N GLU A 266 16.94 -18.45 -11.80
CA GLU A 266 17.30 -17.49 -10.75
C GLU A 266 17.17 -18.11 -9.35
N ILE A 267 16.06 -18.81 -9.09
CA ILE A 267 15.84 -19.52 -7.82
C ILE A 267 16.90 -20.60 -7.61
N TYR A 268 17.15 -21.44 -8.62
CA TYR A 268 18.16 -22.49 -8.53
C TYR A 268 19.56 -21.94 -8.27
N LYS A 269 19.95 -20.88 -8.96
CA LYS A 269 21.22 -20.19 -8.72
C LYS A 269 21.32 -19.64 -7.29
N ASP A 270 20.21 -19.21 -6.70
CA ASP A 270 20.21 -18.73 -5.31
C ASP A 270 20.24 -19.86 -4.28
N LEU A 271 19.62 -21.01 -4.58
CA LEU A 271 19.68 -22.21 -3.73
C LEU A 271 21.09 -22.82 -3.68
N GLU A 272 21.91 -22.63 -4.72
CA GLU A 272 23.32 -23.06 -4.75
C GLU A 272 24.25 -22.19 -3.88
N LYS A 273 23.78 -21.06 -3.35
CA LYS A 273 24.63 -20.12 -2.60
C LYS A 273 24.85 -20.57 -1.17
N PRO A 274 25.98 -20.17 -0.53
CA PRO A 274 26.29 -20.52 0.86
C PRO A 274 25.48 -19.71 1.90
N TYR A 275 24.53 -18.88 1.46
CA TYR A 275 23.66 -18.06 2.30
C TYR A 275 22.20 -18.25 1.89
N PRO A 276 21.23 -18.05 2.80
CA PRO A 276 19.82 -18.28 2.51
C PRO A 276 19.31 -17.34 1.41
N MET A 277 18.51 -17.91 0.52
CA MET A 277 17.77 -17.16 -0.49
C MET A 277 16.67 -16.37 0.21
N ASN A 278 16.45 -15.13 -0.21
CA ASN A 278 15.33 -14.31 0.26
C ASN A 278 14.72 -13.61 -0.95
N ARG A 279 13.73 -14.27 -1.58
CA ARG A 279 13.24 -13.90 -2.91
C ARG A 279 11.72 -13.76 -2.94
N ILE A 280 11.24 -12.77 -3.69
CA ILE A 280 9.83 -12.66 -4.09
C ILE A 280 9.68 -13.14 -5.53
N LEU A 281 8.82 -14.13 -5.73
CA LEU A 281 8.27 -14.49 -7.03
C LEU A 281 6.97 -13.72 -7.25
N GLN A 282 7.02 -12.79 -8.19
CA GLN A 282 5.89 -11.99 -8.59
C GLN A 282 5.35 -12.46 -9.93
N GLY A 283 4.04 -12.63 -10.01
CA GLY A 283 3.39 -12.99 -11.26
C GLY A 283 1.90 -12.79 -11.17
N ASP A 284 1.26 -12.58 -12.31
CA ASP A 284 -0.18 -12.42 -12.39
C ASP A 284 -0.93 -13.70 -11.90
N VAL A 285 -2.21 -13.58 -11.55
CA VAL A 285 -3.06 -14.73 -11.23
C VAL A 285 -3.10 -15.64 -12.46
N GLY A 286 -2.74 -16.92 -12.29
CA GLY A 286 -2.65 -17.88 -13.39
C GLY A 286 -1.35 -17.84 -14.20
N SER A 287 -0.34 -17.05 -13.80
CA SER A 287 0.97 -17.03 -14.49
C SER A 287 1.85 -18.26 -14.23
N GLY A 288 1.34 -19.28 -13.53
CA GLY A 288 2.09 -20.49 -13.18
C GLY A 288 3.05 -20.36 -11.99
N LYS A 289 2.76 -19.52 -11.00
CA LYS A 289 3.59 -19.42 -9.76
C LYS A 289 3.79 -20.78 -9.07
N THR A 290 2.75 -21.60 -9.05
CA THR A 290 2.76 -22.94 -8.42
C THR A 290 3.78 -23.89 -9.03
N ILE A 291 4.01 -23.87 -10.35
CA ILE A 291 5.01 -24.78 -10.96
C ILE A 291 6.44 -24.35 -10.60
N ILE A 292 6.70 -23.05 -10.48
CA ILE A 292 8.00 -22.53 -10.01
C ILE A 292 8.24 -22.92 -8.56
N ALA A 293 7.23 -22.77 -7.70
CA ALA A 293 7.30 -23.23 -6.31
C ALA A 293 7.53 -24.74 -6.23
N ALA A 294 6.82 -25.55 -7.03
CA ALA A 294 7.02 -27.00 -7.08
C ALA A 294 8.46 -27.38 -7.46
N GLY A 295 9.05 -26.70 -8.45
CA GLY A 295 10.45 -26.91 -8.84
C GLY A 295 11.44 -26.57 -7.71
N ALA A 296 11.18 -25.52 -6.93
CA ALA A 296 12.00 -25.17 -5.76
C ALA A 296 11.85 -26.18 -4.61
N LEU A 297 10.61 -26.61 -4.32
CA LEU A 297 10.30 -27.64 -3.32
C LEU A 297 10.98 -28.98 -3.66
N TYR A 298 10.95 -29.36 -4.94
CA TYR A 298 11.58 -30.59 -5.41
C TYR A 298 13.12 -30.52 -5.32
N ALA A 299 13.72 -29.38 -5.67
CA ALA A 299 15.15 -29.17 -5.47
C ALA A 299 15.56 -29.34 -3.99
N SER A 300 14.76 -28.82 -3.06
CA SER A 300 15.00 -29.00 -1.62
C SER A 300 14.87 -30.46 -1.18
N TYR A 301 13.88 -31.19 -1.73
CA TYR A 301 13.67 -32.61 -1.47
C TYR A 301 14.85 -33.48 -1.94
N LEU A 302 15.34 -33.26 -3.16
CA LEU A 302 16.50 -33.97 -3.71
C LEU A 302 17.78 -33.75 -2.88
N ASN A 303 17.89 -32.59 -2.25
CA ASN A 303 18.98 -32.26 -1.32
C ASN A 303 18.76 -32.76 0.11
N GLY A 304 17.74 -33.60 0.31
CA GLY A 304 17.47 -34.24 1.58
C GLY A 304 16.96 -33.30 2.68
N ASN A 305 16.22 -32.25 2.30
CA ASN A 305 15.67 -31.28 3.23
C ASN A 305 14.14 -31.24 3.20
N THR A 306 13.53 -30.99 4.37
CA THR A 306 12.10 -30.74 4.52
C THR A 306 11.75 -29.36 3.96
N SER A 307 10.64 -29.24 3.23
CA SER A 307 10.13 -27.95 2.78
C SER A 307 8.76 -27.63 3.39
N LEU A 308 8.52 -26.35 3.67
CA LEU A 308 7.23 -25.86 4.17
C LEU A 308 6.60 -24.96 3.11
N LEU A 309 5.35 -25.21 2.73
CA LEU A 309 4.52 -24.28 1.94
C LEU A 309 3.38 -23.78 2.81
N MET A 310 3.39 -22.47 3.08
CA MET A 310 2.38 -21.80 3.87
C MET A 310 1.37 -21.08 2.98
N ALA A 311 0.09 -21.32 3.22
CA ALA A 311 -1.03 -20.66 2.55
C ALA A 311 -1.96 -19.98 3.57
N PRO A 312 -2.62 -18.86 3.21
CA PRO A 312 -3.35 -18.03 4.19
C PRO A 312 -4.63 -18.68 4.71
N THR A 313 -5.24 -19.60 3.96
CA THR A 313 -6.47 -20.29 4.34
C THR A 313 -6.37 -21.80 4.15
N GLU A 314 -7.23 -22.55 4.83
CA GLU A 314 -7.26 -24.01 4.70
C GLU A 314 -7.60 -24.47 3.28
N ILE A 315 -8.48 -23.74 2.58
CA ILE A 315 -8.87 -24.08 1.21
C ILE A 315 -7.67 -23.93 0.26
N LEU A 316 -6.91 -22.84 0.39
CA LEU A 316 -5.69 -22.65 -0.40
C LEU A 316 -4.63 -23.70 -0.09
N ALA A 317 -4.46 -24.07 1.19
CA ALA A 317 -3.55 -25.14 1.57
C ALA A 317 -3.95 -26.48 0.93
N LYS A 318 -5.25 -26.84 0.96
CA LYS A 318 -5.78 -28.03 0.27
C LYS A 318 -5.58 -27.98 -1.24
N GLN A 319 -5.77 -26.81 -1.85
CA GLN A 319 -5.57 -26.63 -3.28
C GLN A 319 -4.10 -26.82 -3.68
N HIS A 320 -3.16 -26.23 -2.93
CA HIS A 320 -1.73 -26.42 -3.13
C HIS A 320 -1.34 -27.88 -2.94
N TYR A 321 -1.84 -28.54 -1.89
CA TYR A 321 -1.63 -29.95 -1.64
C TYR A 321 -2.04 -30.81 -2.85
N LYS A 322 -3.28 -30.64 -3.36
CA LYS A 322 -3.77 -31.37 -4.54
C LYS A 322 -2.97 -31.04 -5.80
N SER A 323 -2.59 -29.77 -5.99
CA SER A 323 -1.82 -29.33 -7.16
C SER A 323 -0.42 -29.95 -7.17
N LEU A 324 0.25 -29.97 -6.02
CA LEU A 324 1.56 -30.61 -5.88
C LEU A 324 1.48 -32.12 -6.06
N GLN A 325 0.44 -32.78 -5.53
CA GLN A 325 0.19 -34.21 -5.80
C GLN A 325 0.07 -34.48 -7.30
N ASN A 326 -0.71 -33.67 -8.03
CA ASN A 326 -0.89 -33.82 -9.47
C ASN A 326 0.38 -33.54 -10.29
N ILE A 327 1.25 -32.65 -9.80
CA ILE A 327 2.53 -32.35 -10.44
C ILE A 327 3.50 -33.52 -10.24
N PHE A 328 3.62 -34.01 -9.00
CA PHE A 328 4.61 -35.02 -8.62
C PHE A 328 4.18 -36.45 -8.93
N CYS A 329 2.88 -36.76 -9.08
CA CYS A 329 2.43 -38.11 -9.43
C CYS A 329 2.91 -38.58 -10.82
N LYS A 330 3.42 -37.65 -11.64
CA LYS A 330 3.99 -37.93 -12.97
C LYS A 330 5.47 -38.28 -12.92
N LEU A 331 6.10 -38.23 -11.75
CA LEU A 331 7.44 -38.75 -11.53
C LEU A 331 7.39 -40.24 -11.22
N ASP A 332 8.53 -40.91 -11.34
CA ASP A 332 8.65 -42.30 -10.93
C ASP A 332 8.31 -42.46 -9.43
N PRO A 333 7.53 -43.47 -9.02
CA PRO A 333 7.08 -43.62 -7.63
C PRO A 333 8.18 -43.61 -6.56
N LYS A 334 9.41 -43.97 -6.94
CA LYS A 334 10.59 -43.95 -6.06
C LYS A 334 11.16 -42.55 -5.83
N GLU A 335 10.85 -41.61 -6.71
CA GLU A 335 11.34 -40.23 -6.70
C GLU A 335 10.26 -39.24 -6.23
N GLN A 336 9.06 -39.73 -5.92
CA GLN A 336 7.94 -38.90 -5.49
C GLN A 336 8.15 -38.41 -4.06
N PRO A 337 8.17 -37.09 -3.82
CA PRO A 337 8.26 -36.56 -2.47
C PRO A 337 6.98 -36.87 -1.68
N LYS A 338 7.14 -37.18 -0.39
CA LYS A 338 6.00 -37.31 0.50
C LYS A 338 5.41 -35.93 0.81
N ILE A 339 4.15 -35.73 0.44
CA ILE A 339 3.42 -34.49 0.68
C ILE A 339 2.48 -34.65 1.87
N ILE A 340 2.55 -33.75 2.85
CA ILE A 340 1.73 -33.78 4.08
C ILE A 340 0.93 -32.49 4.17
N LEU A 341 -0.37 -32.59 4.49
CA LEU A 341 -1.23 -31.44 4.76
C LEU A 341 -1.40 -31.25 6.28
N ILE A 342 -1.11 -30.03 6.78
CA ILE A 342 -1.30 -29.64 8.17
C ILE A 342 -2.15 -28.37 8.22
N THR A 343 -3.41 -28.50 8.64
CA THR A 343 -4.31 -27.37 8.92
C THR A 343 -4.76 -27.39 10.38
N SER A 344 -5.38 -26.30 10.85
CA SER A 344 -5.97 -26.20 12.20
C SER A 344 -6.97 -27.33 12.50
N ASN A 345 -7.71 -27.76 11.49
CA ASN A 345 -8.73 -28.82 11.61
C ASN A 345 -8.22 -30.25 11.32
N THR A 346 -7.07 -30.41 10.69
CA THR A 346 -6.52 -31.75 10.39
C THR A 346 -5.53 -32.16 11.48
N LYS A 347 -5.97 -33.03 12.40
CA LYS A 347 -5.07 -33.84 13.24
C LYS A 347 -4.40 -34.89 12.34
N SER A 348 -3.44 -34.50 11.52
CA SER A 348 -2.62 -35.46 10.79
C SER A 348 -2.03 -36.47 11.78
N LYS A 349 -2.36 -37.76 11.63
CA LYS A 349 -1.69 -38.87 12.34
C LYS A 349 -0.25 -39.06 11.86
N GLU A 350 0.09 -38.50 10.70
CA GLU A 350 1.41 -38.59 10.09
C GLU A 350 2.28 -37.40 10.54
N LYS A 351 3.27 -37.71 11.38
CA LYS A 351 4.32 -36.76 11.76
C LYS A 351 5.42 -36.81 10.70
N ALA A 352 5.95 -35.63 10.32
CA ALA A 352 7.24 -35.55 9.63
C ALA A 352 8.29 -36.23 10.51
N LYS A 353 9.01 -37.20 9.96
CA LYS A 353 9.92 -38.05 10.74
C LYS A 353 11.31 -38.15 10.12
N ASN A 354 11.47 -37.96 8.82
CA ASN A 354 12.68 -38.37 8.10
C ASN A 354 13.45 -37.24 7.41
N GLY A 355 12.99 -35.97 7.45
CA GLY A 355 13.78 -34.83 6.98
C GLY A 355 13.76 -34.61 5.46
N GLN A 356 12.81 -35.20 4.75
CA GLN A 356 12.67 -35.14 3.28
C GLN A 356 11.18 -35.04 2.86
N GLU A 357 10.39 -34.27 3.61
CA GLU A 357 8.96 -34.11 3.36
C GLU A 357 8.61 -32.73 2.80
N ILE A 358 7.56 -32.66 1.98
CA ILE A 358 6.93 -31.39 1.57
C ILE A 358 5.67 -31.20 2.41
N ILE A 359 5.66 -30.19 3.26
CA ILE A 359 4.57 -29.94 4.20
C ILE A 359 3.80 -28.70 3.78
N VAL A 360 2.53 -28.87 3.44
CA VAL A 360 1.62 -27.79 3.05
C VAL A 360 0.70 -27.48 4.24
N GLY A 361 0.46 -26.20 4.52
CA GLY A 361 -0.40 -25.85 5.65
C GLY A 361 -0.68 -24.38 5.82
N THR A 362 -1.40 -24.06 6.90
CA THR A 362 -1.76 -22.68 7.28
C THR A 362 -0.86 -22.16 8.39
N HIS A 363 -1.31 -21.17 9.16
CA HIS A 363 -0.67 -20.71 10.40
C HIS A 363 -0.36 -21.83 11.40
N ALA A 364 -1.01 -22.99 11.28
CA ALA A 364 -0.69 -24.20 12.02
C ALA A 364 0.78 -24.63 11.89
N LEU A 365 1.43 -24.37 10.74
CA LEU A 365 2.86 -24.69 10.54
C LEU A 365 3.79 -23.93 11.49
N ILE A 366 3.38 -22.75 11.94
CA ILE A 366 4.18 -21.84 12.77
C ILE A 366 4.05 -22.18 14.27
N SER A 367 3.01 -22.92 14.66
CA SER A 367 2.73 -23.27 16.05
C SER A 367 3.95 -23.87 16.75
N LYS A 368 4.27 -23.41 17.97
CA LYS A 368 5.40 -23.91 18.78
C LYS A 368 5.39 -25.43 19.00
N LYS A 369 4.21 -26.07 18.87
CA LYS A 369 4.04 -27.52 19.04
C LYS A 369 4.58 -28.36 17.88
N ASN A 370 4.75 -27.77 16.70
CA ASN A 370 5.26 -28.47 15.52
C ASN A 370 6.78 -28.25 15.43
N ILE A 371 7.53 -29.36 15.52
CA ILE A 371 8.98 -29.41 15.37
C ILE A 371 9.27 -30.14 14.06
N TYR A 372 10.05 -29.52 13.19
CA TYR A 372 10.44 -30.07 11.89
C TYR A 372 11.95 -30.29 11.87
N SER A 373 12.38 -31.41 11.29
CA SER A 373 13.79 -31.71 11.12
C SER A 373 14.28 -31.21 9.76
N ASN A 374 15.45 -30.56 9.75
CA ASN A 374 16.17 -30.14 8.54
C ASN A 374 15.33 -29.32 7.54
N VAL A 375 14.75 -28.19 7.97
CA VAL A 375 13.95 -27.33 7.08
C VAL A 375 14.84 -26.61 6.06
N GLY A 376 14.75 -27.07 4.81
CA GLY A 376 15.37 -26.62 3.56
C GLY A 376 14.85 -25.29 3.05
N LEU A 377 13.54 -25.22 2.88
CA LEU A 377 12.91 -24.16 2.11
C LEU A 377 11.57 -23.84 2.74
N VAL A 378 11.26 -22.55 2.82
CA VAL A 378 9.95 -22.03 3.20
C VAL A 378 9.40 -21.26 2.02
N VAL A 379 8.24 -21.69 1.53
CA VAL A 379 7.45 -21.00 0.51
C VAL A 379 6.25 -20.36 1.18
N ILE A 380 6.03 -19.07 0.96
CA ILE A 380 4.87 -18.33 1.49
C ILE A 380 4.04 -17.82 0.32
N ASP A 381 2.79 -18.28 0.19
CA ASP A 381 1.86 -17.80 -0.82
C ASP A 381 1.03 -16.61 -0.31
N GLU A 382 0.70 -15.67 -1.18
CA GLU A 382 -0.02 -14.42 -0.83
C GLU A 382 0.56 -13.71 0.41
N GLN A 383 1.87 -13.44 0.37
CA GLN A 383 2.64 -12.95 1.53
C GLN A 383 2.02 -11.75 2.25
N HIS A 384 1.27 -10.90 1.54
CA HIS A 384 0.67 -9.68 2.07
C HIS A 384 -0.44 -9.95 3.11
N LYS A 385 -0.94 -11.19 3.19
CA LYS A 385 -1.90 -11.62 4.23
C LYS A 385 -1.24 -12.05 5.54
N PHE A 386 0.08 -12.22 5.55
CA PHE A 386 0.82 -12.66 6.73
C PHE A 386 1.52 -11.50 7.41
N GLY A 387 1.35 -11.41 8.73
CA GLY A 387 2.02 -10.39 9.53
C GLY A 387 3.54 -10.59 9.57
N VAL A 388 4.28 -9.51 9.82
CA VAL A 388 5.76 -9.53 9.95
C VAL A 388 6.24 -10.59 10.96
N VAL A 389 5.54 -10.70 12.10
CA VAL A 389 5.85 -11.65 13.18
C VAL A 389 5.74 -13.11 12.77
N GLN A 390 4.73 -13.45 11.95
CA GLN A 390 4.54 -14.84 11.48
C GLN A 390 5.70 -15.28 10.56
N ARG A 391 6.25 -14.34 9.78
CA ARG A 391 7.41 -14.61 8.92
C ARG A 391 8.70 -14.81 9.72
N ALA A 392 8.87 -14.07 10.81
CA ALA A 392 10.01 -14.28 11.71
C ALA A 392 9.95 -15.67 12.37
N GLN A 393 8.78 -16.07 12.86
CA GLN A 393 8.59 -17.37 13.50
C GLN A 393 8.80 -18.57 12.56
N LEU A 394 8.56 -18.42 11.25
CA LEU A 394 8.92 -19.45 10.26
C LEU A 394 10.42 -19.58 10.06
N LYS A 395 11.16 -18.47 10.15
CA LYS A 395 12.63 -18.49 10.08
C LYS A 395 13.24 -19.22 11.28
N GLU A 396 12.61 -19.13 12.45
CA GLU A 396 13.01 -19.86 13.66
C GLU A 396 12.77 -21.37 13.60
N LYS A 397 11.97 -21.88 12.65
CA LYS A 397 11.66 -23.32 12.53
C LYS A 397 12.79 -24.16 11.93
N GLY A 398 13.84 -23.54 11.44
CA GLY A 398 15.05 -24.20 10.95
C GLY A 398 16.26 -23.30 11.13
N ILE A 399 17.46 -23.83 10.90
CA ILE A 399 18.67 -23.00 10.88
C ILE A 399 18.66 -22.23 9.55
N ASN A 400 18.04 -21.04 9.57
CA ASN A 400 18.00 -20.08 8.47
C ASN A 400 17.55 -20.68 7.12
N PRO A 401 16.27 -21.09 6.99
CA PRO A 401 15.75 -21.67 5.77
C PRO A 401 15.82 -20.70 4.56
N HIS A 402 15.93 -21.23 3.33
CA HIS A 402 15.70 -20.42 2.13
C HIS A 402 14.24 -19.96 2.14
N LEU A 403 13.98 -18.71 1.76
CA LEU A 403 12.65 -18.11 1.75
C LEU A 403 12.26 -17.70 0.33
N LEU A 404 11.14 -18.24 -0.13
CA LEU A 404 10.48 -17.87 -1.38
C LEU A 404 9.07 -17.35 -1.07
N ALA A 405 8.88 -16.04 -1.15
CA ALA A 405 7.56 -15.43 -1.06
C ALA A 405 6.92 -15.34 -2.45
N MET A 406 5.63 -15.61 -2.57
CA MET A 406 4.86 -15.45 -3.79
C MET A 406 3.81 -14.37 -3.61
N THR A 407 3.58 -13.57 -4.64
CA THR A 407 2.47 -12.63 -4.67
C THR A 407 1.78 -12.61 -6.02
N ALA A 408 0.45 -12.55 -5.98
CA ALA A 408 -0.37 -12.31 -7.16
C ALA A 408 -0.57 -10.82 -7.45
N THR A 409 -0.26 -9.92 -6.50
CA THR A 409 -0.38 -8.48 -6.75
C THR A 409 0.70 -8.01 -7.73
N PRO A 410 0.30 -7.49 -8.90
CA PRO A 410 1.24 -6.79 -9.75
C PRO A 410 1.61 -5.48 -9.04
N ILE A 411 2.89 -5.34 -8.76
CA ILE A 411 3.55 -4.20 -8.13
C ILE A 411 4.60 -3.79 -9.15
N PRO A 412 4.67 -2.52 -9.56
CA PRO A 412 5.69 -2.08 -10.49
C PRO A 412 7.07 -2.42 -9.95
N ARG A 413 7.96 -2.87 -10.83
CA ARG A 413 9.31 -3.34 -10.42
C ARG A 413 10.06 -2.30 -9.60
N THR A 414 9.95 -1.02 -9.96
CA THR A 414 10.57 0.11 -9.26
C THR A 414 10.02 0.27 -7.84
N ALA A 415 8.70 0.12 -7.68
CA ALA A 415 8.05 0.12 -6.38
C ALA A 415 8.49 -1.08 -5.53
N ALA A 416 8.53 -2.28 -6.12
CA ALA A 416 8.96 -3.49 -5.43
C ALA A 416 10.44 -3.40 -4.97
N LEU A 417 11.34 -2.91 -5.82
CA LEU A 417 12.77 -2.76 -5.46
C LEU A 417 13.02 -1.66 -4.42
N THR A 418 12.13 -0.68 -4.32
CA THR A 418 12.24 0.40 -3.31
C THR A 418 11.65 -0.04 -1.97
N LEU A 419 10.48 -0.69 -2.00
CA LEU A 419 9.77 -1.12 -0.78
C LEU A 419 10.30 -2.44 -0.20
N TYR A 420 10.86 -3.31 -1.05
CA TYR A 420 11.37 -4.64 -0.71
C TYR A 420 12.82 -4.80 -1.16
N GLY A 421 13.63 -3.74 -1.11
CA GLY A 421 15.00 -3.73 -1.64
C GLY A 421 15.94 -4.76 -1.02
N GLU A 422 15.56 -5.35 0.12
CA GLU A 422 16.25 -6.46 0.78
C GLU A 422 15.94 -7.84 0.15
N LEU A 423 14.93 -7.92 -0.71
CA LEU A 423 14.45 -9.14 -1.37
C LEU A 423 14.88 -9.13 -2.84
N ASP A 424 15.38 -10.27 -3.31
CA ASP A 424 15.58 -10.47 -4.75
C ASP A 424 14.21 -10.68 -5.43
N LEU A 425 14.01 -10.12 -6.63
CA LEU A 425 12.73 -10.17 -7.33
C LEU A 425 12.83 -11.01 -8.61
N SER A 426 11.98 -12.03 -8.73
CA SER A 426 11.68 -12.72 -10.00
C SER A 426 10.31 -12.30 -10.50
N THR A 427 10.19 -12.00 -11.80
CA THR A 427 8.93 -11.58 -12.42
C THR A 427 8.49 -12.54 -13.51
N LEU A 428 7.22 -12.94 -13.44
CA LEU A 428 6.49 -13.68 -14.47
C LEU A 428 5.64 -12.69 -15.28
N ASP A 429 6.25 -12.13 -16.32
CA ASP A 429 5.69 -11.12 -17.25
C ASP A 429 4.95 -11.73 -18.46
N GLU A 430 5.03 -13.05 -18.62
CA GLU A 430 4.36 -13.82 -19.68
C GLU A 430 3.24 -14.69 -19.11
N MET A 431 2.13 -14.82 -19.86
CA MET A 431 1.05 -15.76 -19.56
C MET A 431 1.30 -17.10 -20.26
N PRO A 432 0.90 -18.24 -19.66
CA PRO A 432 0.95 -19.54 -20.32
C PRO A 432 0.16 -19.56 -21.63
N ALA A 433 0.64 -20.33 -22.61
CA ALA A 433 -0.03 -20.52 -23.88
C ALA A 433 -1.41 -21.19 -23.70
N GLY A 434 -2.40 -20.82 -24.51
CA GLY A 434 -3.76 -21.36 -24.47
C GLY A 434 -4.73 -20.63 -23.54
N ARG A 435 -4.27 -19.67 -22.74
CA ARG A 435 -5.17 -18.90 -21.85
C ARG A 435 -6.07 -17.95 -22.64
N ILE A 436 -7.38 -18.09 -22.45
CA ILE A 436 -8.40 -17.21 -23.06
C ILE A 436 -8.46 -15.89 -22.27
N PRO A 437 -8.27 -14.72 -22.91
CA PRO A 437 -8.41 -13.42 -22.24
C PRO A 437 -9.85 -13.17 -21.76
N ILE A 438 -9.99 -12.57 -20.58
CA ILE A 438 -11.29 -12.29 -19.97
C ILE A 438 -11.92 -11.05 -20.61
N LYS A 439 -13.06 -11.18 -21.27
CA LYS A 439 -13.75 -10.04 -21.88
C LYS A 439 -14.27 -9.10 -20.79
N THR A 440 -13.72 -7.90 -20.72
CA THR A 440 -14.04 -6.94 -19.66
C THR A 440 -14.85 -5.79 -20.24
N HIS A 441 -16.01 -5.49 -19.65
CA HIS A 441 -16.93 -4.47 -20.13
C HIS A 441 -17.36 -3.53 -19.00
N VAL A 442 -17.28 -2.22 -19.26
CA VAL A 442 -17.92 -1.20 -18.44
C VAL A 442 -19.38 -1.11 -18.87
N VAL A 443 -20.30 -1.52 -18.00
CA VAL A 443 -21.73 -1.61 -18.32
C VAL A 443 -22.44 -0.33 -17.84
N PRO A 444 -23.03 0.46 -18.75
CA PRO A 444 -23.82 1.63 -18.38
C PRO A 444 -25.05 1.24 -17.56
N SER A 445 -25.51 2.13 -16.68
CA SER A 445 -26.66 1.89 -15.80
C SER A 445 -27.92 1.42 -16.54
N GLN A 446 -28.15 1.92 -17.76
CA GLN A 446 -29.29 1.56 -18.60
C GLN A 446 -29.26 0.10 -19.07
N LYS A 447 -28.07 -0.51 -19.20
CA LYS A 447 -27.88 -1.89 -19.69
C LYS A 447 -27.71 -2.92 -18.58
N ARG A 448 -27.83 -2.52 -17.31
CA ARG A 448 -27.66 -3.44 -16.16
C ARG A 448 -28.70 -4.57 -16.19
N GLN A 449 -29.95 -4.26 -16.53
CA GLN A 449 -31.00 -5.27 -16.60
C GLN A 449 -30.74 -6.30 -17.71
N ASP A 450 -30.34 -5.83 -18.90
CA ASP A 450 -29.96 -6.71 -20.01
C ASP A 450 -28.79 -7.62 -19.64
N ALA A 451 -27.82 -7.08 -18.89
CA ALA A 451 -26.68 -7.86 -18.39
C ALA A 451 -27.14 -8.96 -17.43
N TYR A 452 -28.05 -8.69 -16.48
CA TYR A 452 -28.56 -9.72 -15.58
C TYR A 452 -29.32 -10.82 -16.34
N VAL A 453 -30.17 -10.47 -17.31
CA VAL A 453 -30.87 -11.44 -18.16
C VAL A 453 -29.88 -12.34 -18.89
N TRP A 454 -28.87 -11.73 -19.51
CA TRP A 454 -27.81 -12.44 -20.21
C TRP A 454 -27.03 -13.41 -19.31
N ILE A 455 -26.74 -13.02 -18.05
CA ILE A 455 -26.11 -13.90 -17.06
C ILE A 455 -27.02 -15.08 -16.71
N GLY A 456 -28.31 -14.82 -16.51
CA GLY A 456 -29.29 -15.86 -16.21
C GLY A 456 -29.37 -16.91 -17.33
N ASP A 457 -29.37 -16.47 -18.59
CA ASP A 457 -29.36 -17.36 -19.75
C ASP A 457 -28.06 -18.17 -19.85
N LYS A 458 -26.92 -17.53 -19.58
CA LYS A 458 -25.62 -18.21 -19.56
C LYS A 458 -25.56 -19.30 -18.48
N ILE A 459 -26.02 -19.01 -17.26
CA ILE A 459 -26.07 -19.99 -16.15
C ILE A 459 -26.95 -21.18 -16.53
N LYS A 460 -28.13 -20.94 -17.11
CA LYS A 460 -29.07 -22.01 -17.48
C LYS A 460 -28.57 -22.87 -18.65
N ASN A 461 -28.01 -22.25 -19.68
CA ASN A 461 -27.65 -22.94 -20.92
C ASN A 461 -26.26 -23.57 -20.87
N GLU A 462 -25.30 -22.93 -20.18
CA GLU A 462 -23.89 -23.33 -20.17
C GLU A 462 -23.45 -23.91 -18.81
N HIS A 463 -24.35 -23.98 -17.82
CA HIS A 463 -24.09 -24.49 -16.47
C HIS A 463 -22.87 -23.83 -15.80
N ILE A 464 -22.69 -22.54 -16.06
CA ILE A 464 -21.62 -21.73 -15.47
C ILE A 464 -22.06 -21.12 -14.14
N GLN A 465 -21.07 -20.66 -13.37
CA GLN A 465 -21.29 -19.94 -12.11
C GLN A 465 -20.82 -18.49 -12.22
N ALA A 466 -21.39 -17.61 -11.38
CA ALA A 466 -21.08 -16.18 -11.37
C ALA A 466 -20.74 -15.64 -9.97
N PHE A 467 -19.82 -14.68 -9.93
CA PHE A 467 -19.54 -13.86 -8.75
C PHE A 467 -20.22 -12.49 -8.86
N ILE A 468 -20.78 -11.99 -7.76
CA ILE A 468 -21.25 -10.60 -7.65
C ILE A 468 -20.56 -9.96 -6.45
N VAL A 469 -19.66 -9.02 -6.73
CA VAL A 469 -18.81 -8.40 -5.71
C VAL A 469 -19.34 -7.01 -5.37
N CYS A 470 -19.74 -6.82 -4.12
CA CYS A 470 -20.20 -5.55 -3.57
C CYS A 470 -19.06 -4.87 -2.79
N PRO A 471 -18.86 -3.54 -2.92
CA PRO A 471 -17.81 -2.81 -2.21
C PRO A 471 -18.07 -2.77 -0.70
N LEU A 472 -16.99 -2.55 0.07
CA LEU A 472 -17.09 -2.12 1.46
C LEU A 472 -17.35 -0.61 1.47
N ILE A 473 -18.30 -0.12 2.27
CA ILE A 473 -18.48 1.31 2.52
C ILE A 473 -17.55 1.64 3.70
N GLU A 474 -16.52 2.46 3.44
CA GLU A 474 -15.61 2.95 4.47
C GLU A 474 -15.78 4.46 4.64
N ASP A 475 -16.61 4.87 5.59
CA ASP A 475 -16.72 6.23 6.12
C ASP A 475 -16.93 6.22 7.65
N SER A 476 -15.81 6.27 8.40
CA SER A 476 -15.74 6.71 9.80
C SER A 476 -16.50 5.91 10.89
N SER A 477 -15.74 5.10 11.63
CA SER A 477 -15.88 4.73 13.07
C SER A 477 -17.20 4.15 13.64
N ALA A 478 -18.30 4.06 12.88
CA ALA A 478 -19.56 3.44 13.32
C ALA A 478 -20.20 2.52 12.25
N GLU A 479 -19.46 2.15 11.20
CA GLU A 479 -20.05 1.68 9.93
C GLU A 479 -20.02 0.18 9.66
N SER A 480 -19.48 -0.62 10.56
CA SER A 480 -19.39 -2.06 10.33
C SER A 480 -20.78 -2.76 10.25
N LEU A 481 -21.85 -2.10 10.70
CA LEU A 481 -23.25 -2.52 10.50
C LEU A 481 -23.85 -2.15 9.13
N LYS A 482 -23.36 -1.12 8.43
CA LYS A 482 -23.87 -0.69 7.11
C LYS A 482 -23.34 -1.58 5.97
N ASN A 483 -22.12 -2.09 6.10
CA ASN A 483 -21.46 -2.89 5.05
C ASN A 483 -22.10 -4.26 4.82
N VAL A 484 -22.50 -4.93 5.91
CA VAL A 484 -23.29 -6.16 5.82
C VAL A 484 -24.68 -5.85 5.27
N LYS A 485 -25.29 -4.73 5.67
CA LYS A 485 -26.60 -4.32 5.15
C LYS A 485 -26.57 -4.13 3.63
N ALA A 486 -25.56 -3.48 3.05
CA ALA A 486 -25.50 -3.28 1.60
C ALA A 486 -25.45 -4.61 0.81
N ALA A 487 -24.54 -5.53 1.17
CA ALA A 487 -24.44 -6.82 0.49
C ALA A 487 -25.65 -7.73 0.77
N SER A 488 -26.23 -7.68 1.98
CA SER A 488 -27.45 -8.42 2.31
C SER A 488 -28.68 -7.86 1.60
N THR A 489 -28.83 -6.54 1.52
CA THR A 489 -29.93 -5.88 0.78
C THR A 489 -29.82 -6.18 -0.71
N GLU A 490 -28.61 -6.11 -1.27
CA GLU A 490 -28.40 -6.46 -2.67
C GLU A 490 -28.65 -7.95 -2.93
N PHE A 491 -28.22 -8.84 -2.03
CA PHE A 491 -28.55 -10.26 -2.10
C PHE A 491 -30.07 -10.52 -2.07
N GLU A 492 -30.81 -9.84 -1.19
CA GLU A 492 -32.27 -9.96 -1.12
C GLU A 492 -32.96 -9.48 -2.41
N ARG A 493 -32.52 -8.33 -2.94
CA ARG A 493 -33.00 -7.78 -4.23
C ARG A 493 -32.71 -8.74 -5.38
N LEU A 494 -31.48 -9.23 -5.48
CA LEU A 494 -31.08 -10.16 -6.54
C LEU A 494 -31.86 -11.48 -6.45
N THR A 495 -32.09 -11.99 -5.25
CA THR A 495 -32.83 -13.24 -5.04
C THR A 495 -34.31 -13.10 -5.38
N LYS A 496 -34.96 -11.98 -5.03
CA LYS A 496 -36.40 -11.78 -5.23
C LYS A 496 -36.74 -11.24 -6.62
N ASP A 497 -36.01 -10.23 -7.09
CA ASP A 497 -36.43 -9.41 -8.22
C ASP A 497 -35.69 -9.73 -9.52
N VAL A 498 -34.45 -10.21 -9.44
CA VAL A 498 -33.57 -10.39 -10.62
C VAL A 498 -33.40 -11.87 -11.00
N PHE A 499 -33.16 -12.73 -10.01
CA PHE A 499 -32.81 -14.12 -10.20
C PHE A 499 -33.69 -15.08 -9.37
N PRO A 500 -35.03 -15.05 -9.51
CA PRO A 500 -35.95 -15.84 -8.68
C PRO A 500 -35.80 -17.36 -8.85
N ASN A 501 -35.26 -17.81 -9.99
CA ASN A 501 -35.11 -19.23 -10.35
C ASN A 501 -33.65 -19.70 -10.40
N ILE A 502 -32.72 -18.94 -9.80
CA ILE A 502 -31.30 -19.27 -9.77
C ILE A 502 -30.88 -19.37 -8.31
N SER A 503 -29.96 -20.28 -8.01
CA SER A 503 -29.49 -20.48 -6.64
C SER A 503 -28.41 -19.46 -6.28
N LEU A 504 -28.69 -18.62 -5.27
CA LEU A 504 -27.78 -17.58 -4.77
C LEU A 504 -27.33 -17.90 -3.35
N LYS A 505 -26.08 -17.57 -3.02
CA LYS A 505 -25.58 -17.56 -1.63
C LYS A 505 -24.82 -16.28 -1.31
N LEU A 506 -24.96 -15.80 -0.08
CA LEU A 506 -24.25 -14.64 0.44
C LEU A 506 -22.97 -15.08 1.19
N LEU A 507 -21.86 -14.39 0.92
CA LEU A 507 -20.63 -14.47 1.71
C LEU A 507 -20.19 -13.07 2.15
N HIS A 508 -19.95 -12.89 3.45
CA HIS A 508 -19.46 -11.60 3.96
C HIS A 508 -18.38 -11.74 5.03
N GLY A 509 -17.60 -10.67 5.21
CA GLY A 509 -16.43 -10.64 6.10
C GLY A 509 -16.67 -11.05 7.56
N ARG A 510 -17.88 -10.82 8.07
CA ARG A 510 -18.25 -11.17 9.45
C ARG A 510 -18.68 -12.62 9.70
N MET A 511 -18.84 -13.43 8.64
CA MET A 511 -19.14 -14.86 8.83
C MET A 511 -17.98 -15.54 9.54
N LYS A 512 -18.28 -16.57 10.34
CA LYS A 512 -17.23 -17.36 10.98
C LYS A 512 -16.40 -18.05 9.89
N GLU A 513 -15.10 -18.24 10.11
CA GLU A 513 -14.22 -18.87 9.11
C GLU A 513 -14.75 -20.22 8.63
N LYS A 514 -15.27 -21.04 9.55
CA LYS A 514 -15.89 -22.33 9.22
C LYS A 514 -17.07 -22.20 8.25
N GLU A 515 -17.93 -21.20 8.46
CA GLU A 515 -19.10 -20.95 7.58
C GLU A 515 -18.65 -20.42 6.20
N LYS A 516 -17.62 -19.57 6.16
CA LYS A 516 -17.03 -19.11 4.88
C LYS A 516 -16.46 -20.29 4.11
N ASP A 517 -15.75 -21.18 4.78
CA ASP A 517 -15.15 -22.35 4.15
C ASP A 517 -16.21 -23.32 3.62
N GLU A 518 -17.30 -23.52 4.36
CA GLU A 518 -18.46 -24.32 3.92
C GLU A 518 -19.14 -23.71 2.69
N VAL A 519 -19.40 -22.40 2.69
CA VAL A 519 -19.97 -21.70 1.53
C VAL A 519 -19.03 -21.78 0.33
N MET A 520 -17.74 -21.48 0.50
CA MET A 520 -16.78 -21.54 -0.61
C MET A 520 -16.62 -22.96 -1.17
N SER A 521 -16.64 -23.98 -0.31
CA SER A 521 -16.58 -25.38 -0.74
C SER A 521 -17.85 -25.76 -1.53
N GLY A 522 -19.03 -25.39 -1.02
CA GLY A 522 -20.28 -25.60 -1.73
C GLY A 522 -20.34 -24.87 -3.08
N PHE A 523 -19.78 -23.67 -3.17
CA PHE A 523 -19.68 -22.95 -4.44
C PHE A 523 -18.75 -23.68 -5.41
N ALA A 524 -17.57 -24.12 -4.96
CA ALA A 524 -16.64 -24.88 -5.81
C ALA A 524 -17.22 -26.21 -6.31
N GLU A 525 -18.11 -26.84 -5.53
CA GLU A 525 -18.81 -28.08 -5.89
C GLU A 525 -20.03 -27.86 -6.80
N GLY A 526 -20.46 -26.61 -6.99
CA GLY A 526 -21.63 -26.28 -7.81
C GLY A 526 -22.96 -26.39 -7.07
N ALA A 527 -22.97 -26.32 -5.74
CA ALA A 527 -24.19 -26.35 -4.92
C ALA A 527 -25.08 -25.10 -5.12
N PHE A 528 -24.50 -24.02 -5.64
CA PHE A 528 -25.25 -22.84 -6.06
C PHE A 528 -24.56 -22.11 -7.22
N ASP A 529 -25.34 -21.36 -7.99
CA ASP A 529 -24.94 -20.78 -9.27
C ASP A 529 -24.25 -19.41 -9.10
N ILE A 530 -24.72 -18.60 -8.15
CA ILE A 530 -24.22 -17.24 -7.95
C ILE A 530 -23.77 -17.03 -6.50
N LEU A 531 -22.55 -16.51 -6.34
CA LEU A 531 -22.04 -16.07 -5.04
C LEU A 531 -22.03 -14.54 -4.96
N VAL A 532 -22.88 -13.98 -4.10
CA VAL A 532 -22.89 -12.55 -3.75
C VAL A 532 -21.94 -12.34 -2.58
N THR A 533 -21.00 -11.43 -2.72
CA THR A 533 -19.91 -11.32 -1.75
C THR A 533 -19.35 -9.91 -1.58
N THR A 534 -18.82 -9.63 -0.38
CA THR A 534 -17.95 -8.46 -0.19
C THR A 534 -16.54 -8.76 -0.74
N PRO A 535 -15.60 -7.80 -0.82
CA PRO A 535 -14.25 -7.98 -1.37
C PRO A 535 -13.38 -9.00 -0.59
N VAL A 536 -13.96 -9.66 0.40
CA VAL A 536 -13.37 -10.70 1.23
C VAL A 536 -13.07 -11.98 0.42
N VAL A 537 -13.52 -12.09 -0.83
CA VAL A 537 -13.07 -13.15 -1.79
C VAL A 537 -11.69 -12.82 -2.37
N GLU A 538 -10.75 -12.46 -1.50
CA GLU A 538 -9.32 -12.43 -1.80
C GLU A 538 -8.69 -13.84 -1.69
N VAL A 539 -9.43 -14.84 -1.20
CA VAL A 539 -8.90 -16.19 -1.02
C VAL A 539 -8.72 -16.84 -2.39
N GLY A 540 -7.46 -17.03 -2.85
CA GLY A 540 -6.93 -17.60 -4.12
C GLY A 540 -7.60 -18.84 -4.77
N ILE A 541 -8.76 -19.26 -4.30
CA ILE A 541 -9.52 -20.46 -4.67
C ILE A 541 -9.80 -20.49 -6.17
N ASP A 542 -9.52 -21.64 -6.77
CA ASP A 542 -9.86 -21.96 -8.16
C ASP A 542 -11.26 -22.54 -8.26
N ILE A 543 -12.10 -21.91 -9.07
CA ILE A 543 -13.47 -22.36 -9.36
C ILE A 543 -13.61 -22.45 -10.88
N PRO A 544 -13.34 -23.62 -11.48
CA PRO A 544 -13.27 -23.77 -12.94
C PRO A 544 -14.56 -23.39 -13.68
N LYS A 545 -15.73 -23.56 -13.05
CA LYS A 545 -17.04 -23.21 -13.61
C LYS A 545 -17.38 -21.72 -13.47
N ALA A 546 -16.63 -20.95 -12.69
CA ALA A 546 -16.86 -19.53 -12.52
C ALA A 546 -16.38 -18.76 -13.76
N ALA A 547 -17.33 -18.42 -14.65
CA ALA A 547 -17.04 -17.76 -15.92
C ALA A 547 -17.43 -16.28 -15.93
N VAL A 548 -18.31 -15.83 -15.02
CA VAL A 548 -18.76 -14.43 -14.97
C VAL A 548 -18.45 -13.81 -13.62
N ILE A 549 -17.94 -12.57 -13.63
CA ILE A 549 -17.84 -11.74 -12.44
C ILE A 549 -18.47 -10.38 -12.68
N ILE A 550 -19.32 -9.95 -11.75
CA ILE A 550 -19.88 -8.60 -11.68
C ILE A 550 -19.19 -7.88 -10.52
N ILE A 551 -18.75 -6.66 -10.75
CA ILE A 551 -18.20 -5.78 -9.71
C ILE A 551 -19.06 -4.53 -9.63
N GLU A 552 -19.76 -4.36 -8.52
CA GLU A 552 -20.55 -3.17 -8.21
C GLU A 552 -19.66 -2.03 -7.71
N ALA A 553 -19.97 -0.80 -8.13
CA ALA A 553 -19.20 0.42 -7.83
C ALA A 553 -17.66 0.21 -7.86
N PRO A 554 -17.11 -0.30 -8.98
CA PRO A 554 -15.69 -0.62 -9.15
C PRO A 554 -14.75 0.58 -8.91
N GLU A 555 -15.23 1.81 -9.03
CA GLU A 555 -14.49 3.04 -8.71
C GLU A 555 -13.96 3.07 -7.28
N ARG A 556 -14.62 2.38 -6.34
CA ARG A 556 -14.24 2.30 -4.93
C ARG A 556 -13.07 1.35 -4.67
N PHE A 557 -12.69 0.54 -5.65
CA PHE A 557 -11.60 -0.44 -5.53
C PHE A 557 -10.29 0.10 -6.10
N GLY A 558 -9.16 -0.40 -5.60
CA GLY A 558 -7.85 -0.26 -6.27
C GLY A 558 -7.77 -1.02 -7.58
N MET A 559 -6.94 -0.59 -8.55
CA MET A 559 -6.82 -1.31 -9.83
C MET A 559 -6.24 -2.70 -9.62
N ALA A 560 -5.30 -2.83 -8.67
CA ALA A 560 -4.75 -4.13 -8.28
C ALA A 560 -5.82 -5.06 -7.69
N GLN A 561 -6.75 -4.53 -6.88
CA GLN A 561 -7.87 -5.30 -6.34
C GLN A 561 -8.85 -5.71 -7.45
N LEU A 562 -9.23 -4.79 -8.34
CA LEU A 562 -10.06 -5.10 -9.51
C LEU A 562 -9.42 -6.18 -10.39
N HIS A 563 -8.10 -6.11 -10.58
CA HIS A 563 -7.36 -7.09 -11.36
C HIS A 563 -7.35 -8.47 -10.69
N GLN A 564 -7.16 -8.53 -9.37
CA GLN A 564 -7.27 -9.77 -8.60
C GLN A 564 -8.69 -10.36 -8.64
N LEU A 565 -9.72 -9.52 -8.57
CA LEU A 565 -11.12 -9.93 -8.71
C LEU A 565 -11.38 -10.47 -10.12
N ARG A 566 -10.94 -9.76 -11.16
CA ARG A 566 -11.01 -10.24 -12.55
C ARG A 566 -10.34 -11.61 -12.71
N GLY A 567 -9.17 -11.81 -12.12
CA GLY A 567 -8.45 -13.10 -12.14
C GLY A 567 -9.12 -14.26 -11.39
N ARG A 568 -10.28 -14.04 -10.76
CA ARG A 568 -11.10 -15.11 -10.14
C ARG A 568 -11.86 -15.94 -11.15
N VAL A 569 -12.11 -15.39 -12.34
CA VAL A 569 -12.73 -16.08 -13.46
C VAL A 569 -11.69 -16.36 -14.55
N GLY A 570 -12.02 -17.19 -15.53
CA GLY A 570 -11.10 -17.50 -16.64
C GLY A 570 -9.96 -18.44 -16.26
N ARG A 571 -10.27 -19.46 -15.45
CA ARG A 571 -9.33 -20.53 -15.06
C ARG A 571 -9.53 -21.84 -15.83
N SER A 572 -10.57 -21.92 -16.64
CA SER A 572 -10.88 -23.02 -17.55
C SER A 572 -10.86 -22.55 -19.01
N ASP A 573 -11.05 -23.48 -19.94
CA ASP A 573 -11.20 -23.18 -21.38
C ASP A 573 -12.55 -22.52 -21.72
N ILE A 574 -13.32 -22.09 -20.72
CA ILE A 574 -14.61 -21.43 -20.87
C ILE A 574 -14.38 -19.91 -21.05
N PRO A 575 -14.92 -19.30 -22.12
CA PRO A 575 -14.87 -17.85 -22.29
C PRO A 575 -15.46 -17.13 -21.07
N SER A 576 -14.65 -16.30 -20.44
CA SER A 576 -14.99 -15.63 -19.19
C SER A 576 -15.18 -14.13 -19.35
N TYR A 577 -16.04 -13.54 -18.52
CA TYR A 577 -16.51 -12.16 -18.62
C TYR A 577 -16.40 -11.42 -17.29
N CYS A 578 -15.91 -10.19 -17.35
CA CYS A 578 -15.85 -9.27 -16.21
C CYS A 578 -16.71 -8.04 -16.51
N LEU A 579 -17.79 -7.87 -15.75
CA LEU A 579 -18.76 -6.80 -15.94
C LEU A 579 -18.61 -5.79 -14.80
N LEU A 580 -18.30 -4.55 -15.17
CA LEU A 580 -18.09 -3.45 -14.24
C LEU A 580 -19.33 -2.58 -14.20
N PHE A 581 -19.94 -2.41 -13.02
CA PHE A 581 -21.17 -1.66 -12.81
C PHE A 581 -20.89 -0.35 -12.05
N PRO A 582 -20.35 0.68 -12.74
CA PRO A 582 -20.02 1.96 -12.10
C PRO A 582 -21.25 2.77 -11.70
N GLU A 583 -21.12 3.56 -10.63
CA GLU A 583 -22.00 4.69 -10.34
C GLU A 583 -21.63 5.87 -11.26
N LYS A 584 -20.33 6.04 -11.54
CA LYS A 584 -19.81 7.01 -12.53
C LYS A 584 -18.71 6.41 -13.42
N SER A 585 -18.82 6.63 -14.72
CA SER A 585 -17.76 6.25 -15.67
C SER A 585 -16.49 7.08 -15.43
N SER A 586 -15.32 6.46 -15.60
CA SER A 586 -14.03 7.12 -15.48
C SER A 586 -13.01 6.52 -16.45
N ASP A 587 -12.03 7.33 -16.88
CA ASP A 587 -10.94 6.89 -17.75
C ASP A 587 -10.15 5.72 -17.15
N ARG A 588 -10.07 5.68 -15.82
CA ARG A 588 -9.49 4.58 -15.05
C ARG A 588 -10.18 3.23 -15.29
N LEU A 589 -11.51 3.21 -15.29
CA LEU A 589 -12.28 1.98 -15.55
C LEU A 589 -12.21 1.58 -17.03
N ASN A 590 -12.18 2.56 -17.94
CA ASN A 590 -12.00 2.31 -19.37
C ASN A 590 -10.63 1.70 -19.65
N PHE A 591 -9.57 2.25 -19.06
CA PHE A 591 -8.22 1.68 -19.15
C PHE A 591 -8.19 0.24 -18.62
N PHE A 592 -8.82 -0.01 -17.46
CA PHE A 592 -8.94 -1.36 -16.90
C PHE A 592 -9.63 -2.36 -17.84
N ALA A 593 -10.69 -1.93 -18.52
CA ALA A 593 -11.40 -2.78 -19.47
C ALA A 593 -10.57 -3.11 -20.73
N GLN A 594 -9.67 -2.21 -21.13
CA GLN A 594 -8.84 -2.37 -22.33
C GLN A 594 -7.58 -3.21 -22.10
N THR A 595 -7.03 -3.24 -20.88
CA THR A 595 -5.78 -3.96 -20.60
C THR A 595 -5.97 -5.16 -19.67
N GLN A 596 -5.37 -6.29 -20.06
CA GLN A 596 -5.30 -7.50 -19.23
C GLN A 596 -4.02 -7.56 -18.39
N ASN A 597 -3.04 -6.71 -18.68
CA ASN A 597 -1.74 -6.79 -18.04
C ASN A 597 -1.76 -6.12 -16.66
N GLY A 598 -1.65 -6.93 -15.61
CA GLY A 598 -1.64 -6.46 -14.23
C GLY A 598 -0.53 -5.44 -13.92
N PHE A 599 0.66 -5.59 -14.50
CA PHE A 599 1.77 -4.65 -14.28
C PHE A 599 1.46 -3.27 -14.87
N LYS A 600 0.92 -3.21 -16.09
CA LYS A 600 0.49 -1.94 -16.70
C LYS A 600 -0.63 -1.27 -15.91
N LEU A 601 -1.55 -2.06 -15.34
CA LEU A 601 -2.59 -1.55 -14.44
C LEU A 601 -2.00 -0.94 -13.18
N ALA A 602 -1.01 -1.60 -12.59
CA ALA A 602 -0.36 -1.12 -11.37
C ALA A 602 0.44 0.17 -11.63
N GLU A 603 1.12 0.30 -12.77
CA GLU A 603 1.80 1.54 -13.19
C GLU A 603 0.80 2.69 -13.43
N PHE A 604 -0.32 2.40 -14.09
CA PHE A 604 -1.37 3.39 -14.29
C PHE A 604 -2.01 3.84 -12.97
N ASP A 605 -2.31 2.93 -12.05
CA ASP A 605 -2.87 3.28 -10.73
C ASP A 605 -1.87 4.09 -9.91
N LEU A 606 -0.58 3.74 -9.95
CA LEU A 606 0.49 4.45 -9.22
C LEU A 606 0.64 5.89 -9.71
N THR A 607 0.59 6.11 -11.03
CA THR A 607 0.69 7.45 -11.63
C THR A 607 -0.53 8.32 -11.35
N HIS A 608 -1.73 7.74 -11.36
CA HIS A 608 -2.98 8.50 -11.23
C HIS A 608 -3.45 8.71 -9.79
N ARG A 609 -3.07 7.86 -8.84
CA ARG A 609 -3.41 8.00 -7.41
C ARG A 609 -2.31 8.66 -6.57
N GLY A 610 -1.08 8.68 -7.05
CA GLY A 610 0.10 8.98 -6.22
C GLY A 610 0.40 7.85 -5.22
N SER A 611 1.57 7.88 -4.57
CA SER A 611 2.08 6.82 -3.68
C SER A 611 1.22 6.49 -2.45
N GLY A 612 0.18 7.27 -2.15
CA GLY A 612 -0.47 7.33 -0.84
C GLY A 612 -1.40 6.18 -0.45
N THR A 613 -1.74 5.22 -1.31
CA THR A 613 -2.64 4.09 -0.95
C THR A 613 -2.46 2.86 -1.85
N VAL A 614 -1.24 2.51 -2.24
CA VAL A 614 -1.02 1.29 -3.06
C VAL A 614 -1.45 0.02 -2.30
N TYR A 615 -1.48 0.07 -0.97
CA TYR A 615 -1.92 -1.01 -0.10
C TYR A 615 -3.02 -0.51 0.83
N GLY A 616 -4.23 -1.05 0.66
CA GLY A 616 -5.35 -0.77 1.56
C GLY A 616 -5.05 -1.22 3.00
N THR A 617 -5.52 -0.42 3.96
CA THR A 617 -5.38 -0.58 5.42
C THR A 617 -3.94 -0.74 5.93
N ALA A 618 -3.49 0.31 6.64
CA ALA A 618 -2.27 0.40 7.44
C ALA A 618 -1.72 -0.96 7.88
N GLN A 619 -0.76 -1.49 7.13
CA GLN A 619 0.01 -2.64 7.60
C GLN A 619 1.04 -2.12 8.61
N HIS A 620 0.82 -2.43 9.88
CA HIS A 620 1.82 -2.23 10.92
C HIS A 620 3.09 -3.00 10.55
N GLY A 621 4.14 -2.26 10.25
CA GLY A 621 5.45 -2.77 9.91
C GLY A 621 6.11 -1.95 8.80
N TYR A 622 5.39 -1.63 7.72
CA TYR A 622 6.00 -1.06 6.50
C TYR A 622 6.15 0.46 6.53
N SER A 623 7.36 0.97 6.28
CA SER A 623 7.61 2.41 6.17
C SER A 623 7.01 2.94 4.88
N GLU A 624 5.84 3.57 4.96
CA GLU A 624 5.32 4.40 3.88
C GLU A 624 6.34 5.52 3.60
N LEU A 625 6.66 5.75 2.31
CA LEU A 625 7.45 6.91 1.91
C LEU A 625 6.65 8.17 2.25
N LYS A 626 7.23 9.06 3.06
CA LYS A 626 6.59 10.29 3.53
C LYS A 626 6.69 11.42 2.52
N ILE A 627 7.78 11.47 1.75
CA ILE A 627 8.14 12.58 0.87
C ILE A 627 8.32 12.09 -0.56
N ALA A 628 9.06 11.00 -0.74
CA ALA A 628 9.34 10.42 -2.04
C ALA A 628 8.11 9.76 -2.67
N SER A 629 8.03 9.80 -4.00
CA SER A 629 7.03 9.06 -4.76
C SER A 629 7.66 7.85 -5.43
N LEU A 630 6.95 6.72 -5.39
CA LEU A 630 7.33 5.51 -6.14
C LEU A 630 7.18 5.68 -7.66
N THR A 631 6.52 6.76 -8.11
CA THR A 631 6.43 7.12 -9.54
C THR A 631 7.69 7.78 -10.07
N ASP A 632 8.56 8.31 -9.20
CA ASP A 632 9.76 9.03 -9.61
C ASP A 632 10.92 8.06 -9.88
N THR A 633 10.85 7.43 -11.05
CA THR A 633 11.82 6.40 -11.44
C THR A 633 13.24 6.95 -11.61
N GLU A 634 13.37 8.21 -11.99
CA GLU A 634 14.66 8.88 -12.13
C GLU A 634 15.33 9.03 -10.77
N LEU A 635 14.60 9.55 -9.77
CA LEU A 635 15.14 9.73 -8.43
C LEU A 635 15.45 8.39 -7.75
N ILE A 636 14.61 7.37 -7.94
CA ILE A 636 14.86 6.00 -7.47
C ILE A 636 16.16 5.44 -8.06
N HIS A 637 16.39 5.64 -9.35
CA HIS A 637 17.60 5.15 -10.01
C HIS A 637 18.85 5.92 -9.54
N ALA A 638 18.75 7.25 -9.43
CA ALA A 638 19.83 8.10 -8.91
C ALA A 638 20.22 7.67 -7.47
N SER A 639 19.23 7.44 -6.60
CA SER A 639 19.51 6.97 -5.24
C SER A 639 20.14 5.57 -5.23
N GLN A 640 19.73 4.67 -6.13
CA GLN A 640 20.33 3.33 -6.24
C GLN A 640 21.80 3.39 -6.65
N GLN A 641 22.14 4.26 -7.59
CA GLN A 641 23.54 4.48 -7.99
C GLN A 641 24.36 5.07 -6.83
N ALA A 642 23.80 6.05 -6.12
CA ALA A 642 24.43 6.62 -4.94
C ALA A 642 24.68 5.57 -3.84
N VAL A 643 23.76 4.63 -3.61
CA VAL A 643 23.94 3.54 -2.64
C VAL A 643 25.08 2.61 -3.05
N LYS A 644 25.24 2.31 -4.34
CA LYS A 644 26.38 1.51 -4.84
C LYS A 644 27.70 2.22 -4.58
N ILE A 645 27.79 3.51 -4.91
CA ILE A 645 28.97 4.33 -4.62
C ILE A 645 29.25 4.36 -3.11
N PHE A 646 28.20 4.51 -2.29
CA PHE A 646 28.34 4.47 -0.83
C PHE A 646 28.95 3.15 -0.37
N ALA A 647 28.40 2.02 -0.82
CA ALA A 647 28.84 0.69 -0.42
C ALA A 647 30.27 0.35 -0.87
N GLU A 648 30.72 0.87 -2.02
CA GLU A 648 32.06 0.63 -2.55
C GLU A 648 33.14 1.48 -1.86
N LYS A 649 32.82 2.73 -1.48
CA LYS A 649 33.83 3.72 -1.07
C LYS A 649 33.74 4.17 0.38
N PHE A 650 32.60 3.98 1.05
CA PHE A 650 32.33 4.57 2.36
C PHE A 650 31.88 3.54 3.39
N THR A 651 32.14 3.82 4.66
CA THR A 651 31.68 3.01 5.79
C THR A 651 30.72 3.80 6.65
N ILE A 652 29.64 3.16 7.12
CA ILE A 652 28.56 3.82 7.86
C ILE A 652 29.03 4.43 9.19
N GLU A 653 30.10 3.89 9.78
CA GLU A 653 30.71 4.36 11.02
C GLU A 653 31.21 5.82 10.93
N LYS A 654 31.63 6.25 9.73
CA LYS A 654 32.07 7.63 9.46
C LYS A 654 30.90 8.62 9.38
N PHE A 655 29.66 8.14 9.31
CA PHE A 655 28.46 8.95 9.12
C PHE A 655 27.41 8.68 10.23
N PRO A 656 27.65 9.13 11.49
CA PRO A 656 26.80 8.79 12.63
C PRO A 656 25.36 9.31 12.52
N LEU A 657 25.16 10.46 11.87
CA LEU A 657 23.82 11.02 11.64
C LEU A 657 23.02 10.19 10.64
N LEU A 658 23.68 9.71 9.58
CA LEU A 658 23.09 8.76 8.64
C LEU A 658 22.78 7.44 9.33
N ALA A 659 23.71 6.90 10.12
CA ALA A 659 23.50 5.68 10.91
C ALA A 659 22.25 5.80 11.81
N LYS A 660 22.09 6.92 12.52
CA LYS A 660 20.91 7.22 13.35
C LYS A 660 19.62 7.31 12.53
N ARG A 661 19.68 7.87 11.31
CA ARG A 661 18.53 7.90 10.38
C ARG A 661 18.17 6.49 9.91
N LEU A 662 19.16 5.67 9.56
CA LEU A 662 18.97 4.28 9.13
C LEU A 662 18.37 3.41 10.23
N HIS A 663 18.61 3.69 11.52
CA HIS A 663 17.96 2.96 12.61
C HIS A 663 16.43 2.99 12.52
N ARG A 664 15.84 4.07 12.01
CA ARG A 664 14.38 4.17 11.81
C ARG A 664 13.86 3.13 10.82
N TYR A 665 14.65 2.82 9.79
CA TYR A 665 14.30 1.83 8.77
C TYR A 665 14.74 0.41 9.18
N LYS A 666 15.70 0.29 10.11
CA LYS A 666 16.15 -1.01 10.65
C LYS A 666 15.20 -1.57 11.72
N ILE A 667 14.53 -0.71 12.50
CA ILE A 667 13.74 -1.12 13.68
C ILE A 667 12.45 -1.87 13.32
N ASP A 668 11.92 -1.74 12.11
CA ASP A 668 10.66 -2.41 11.74
C ASP A 668 10.78 -3.59 10.74
N PHE A 669 11.98 -3.97 10.26
CA PHE A 669 12.15 -5.10 9.31
C PHE A 669 13.25 -6.12 9.54
N ILE A 670 13.78 -6.17 10.75
CA ILE A 670 14.68 -7.25 11.16
C ILE A 670 14.09 -7.66 12.51
N ALA A 671 13.36 -8.77 12.63
CA ALA A 671 13.97 -10.08 12.85
C ALA A 671 15.22 -10.01 13.78
N ARG A 672 15.14 -9.18 14.82
CA ARG A 672 15.97 -9.17 16.02
C ARG A 672 14.95 -9.04 17.16
N ASP A 673 14.68 -10.05 17.96
CA ASP A 673 15.54 -11.14 18.45
C ASP A 673 14.82 -12.49 18.47
#